data_AF-A0A7L4RI65-F1
#
_entry.id   AF-A0A7L4RI65-F1
#
_cell.length_a   1.000
_cell.length_b   1.000
_cell.length_c   1.000
_cell.angle_alpha   90.00
_cell.angle_beta   90.00
_cell.angle_gamma   90.00
#
_symmetry.space_group_name_H-M   'P 1'
#
loop_
_entity.id
_entity.type
_entity.pdbx_description
1 polymer ?
#
loop_
_entity_poly.entity_id
_entity_poly.type
_entity_poly.pdbx_seq_one_letter_code
_entity_poly.pdbx_strand_id
1 'polypeptide(L)'
;MKYIIPVLLLLLFLSGCCGLSYNDLMKLVSSNETGGIGNIFSTQSEWTYMVYMDGSNNIEQDAVSDFLEMERGGGSTGKVNIVVQMSRGGFYAGEGGWTGARRFLVGSGNGQNSTSPILEDLGKTDMASPDSLYNFVSWAVDKYPAKKYVLVVWNHGGGWTGMLQDDVHNTSMSLGKMRQAFTRINQKLGRKIDVVVFDMCLMGQYDVMLDTHPYADYMVASEESVPGYSYDYTTVIGSLTANPGMSPRQLAAMEVEKFREFYKDKEYATTMSAYDLSKFPQLKQAFDSFAQALTAHVKNGGWKDVAEMHQYADHYPLGSDEEMIFSFGDLYDFASNGIAYSFNDASLGEKAAVLQSAINNTLVAEYSHQKHSRSYGVSYYFQPSRWIYAKINADSYPQTTAYNQQPWRDFLAEYYSKENLSSTKPVISDFEVSPTASLVRPIKFSYRMFGSNIVKNQWLQFYYENGEWKLARIISQRAMTTLANGKTVYGISDGLSKGIGRSSTVEMFLSDGTTSEMVTVDKRWPAEDFFVVGGIYQRGNENADAQLYFYESNGSIANVQITVQGPDGHQVIGYLPYLQDGDTFTPYVYKLTQSGLAKESRQPLTYKTGTGFELEWHLLEPGTYMVADMLTDLVNQNSYVVGTLKVGQQPTLTPLTQDDLSKDWQCGQIEQGITVQYRADFNFSGGKCIMSDGLGVSSCQLTYSRKAIPHMSIYMKDRFETLHFIASRVSDDAMWLFELAGTDPIYCVTSGSTPPSTSVYKDLYANTGDNGQDLDARQVDSEGMRGSWESASNQIKFTFNNDGTFTWNIGAHAISGRYSVNKTYLTLAAVSPSPDYSTTFYYLRGIHKLVLYDSSNNAIVLNRPGEKIPEASNEPAPAVAPGTAPSQPQQQPVQPPAPPNQLVGQWYNSYTQTLLTLDAGGYYTLLDGPNYYYGTYTVQGDILSLSYAGATSQYRYQLSGNMMNLKKQGVDITLTKIA
;
A
#
# COMPACT_ATOMS: atom_id res chain seq x y z
N MET A 1 1.95 57.43 -5.35
CA MET A 1 2.07 58.90 -5.23
C MET A 1 3.18 59.43 -4.30
N LYS A 2 3.77 58.62 -3.39
CA LYS A 2 4.80 59.09 -2.43
C LYS A 2 6.21 59.39 -3.01
N TYR A 3 6.49 59.02 -4.27
CA TYR A 3 7.83 59.21 -4.88
C TYR A 3 7.87 60.17 -6.09
N ILE A 4 6.72 60.72 -6.49
CA ILE A 4 6.66 61.69 -7.61
C ILE A 4 7.15 63.07 -7.14
N ILE A 5 6.81 63.46 -5.91
CA ILE A 5 7.16 64.76 -5.33
C ILE A 5 8.69 64.90 -5.08
N PRO A 6 9.41 63.89 -4.53
CA PRO A 6 10.86 63.96 -4.36
C PRO A 6 11.63 64.06 -5.68
N VAL A 7 11.17 63.36 -6.73
CA VAL A 7 11.82 63.36 -8.05
C VAL A 7 11.59 64.70 -8.78
N LEU A 8 10.38 65.26 -8.69
CA LEU A 8 10.10 66.61 -9.19
C LEU A 8 10.91 67.68 -8.44
N LEU A 9 11.08 67.55 -7.12
CA LEU A 9 11.93 68.44 -6.32
C LEU A 9 13.42 68.32 -6.69
N LEU A 10 13.92 67.11 -6.98
CA LEU A 10 15.30 66.89 -7.43
C LEU A 10 15.54 67.49 -8.82
N LEU A 11 14.59 67.34 -9.74
CA LEU A 11 14.63 67.91 -11.09
C LEU A 11 14.53 69.44 -11.07
N LEU A 12 13.72 70.01 -10.18
CA LEU A 12 13.65 71.46 -9.94
C LEU A 12 14.95 71.99 -9.32
N PHE A 13 15.58 71.27 -8.39
CA PHE A 13 16.87 71.63 -7.81
C PHE A 13 18.01 71.65 -8.85
N LEU A 14 18.04 70.67 -9.75
CA LEU A 14 19.04 70.58 -10.82
C LEU A 14 18.88 71.69 -11.86
N SER A 15 17.66 72.15 -12.13
CA SER A 15 17.40 73.28 -13.03
C SER A 15 17.91 74.63 -12.48
N GLY A 16 17.89 74.81 -11.15
CA GLY A 16 18.33 76.04 -10.50
C GLY A 16 19.85 76.14 -10.29
N CYS A 17 20.56 75.01 -10.15
CA CYS A 17 21.98 75.01 -9.79
C CYS A 17 22.93 75.01 -11.00
N CYS A 18 22.48 74.60 -12.18
CA CYS A 18 23.36 74.36 -13.34
C CYS A 18 22.93 75.05 -14.65
N GLY A 19 21.84 75.83 -14.67
CA GLY A 19 21.44 76.61 -15.85
C GLY A 19 21.05 75.79 -17.08
N LEU A 20 20.71 74.51 -16.93
CA LEU A 20 20.29 73.64 -18.02
C LEU A 20 18.86 73.98 -18.45
N SER A 21 18.65 74.20 -19.75
CA SER A 21 17.32 74.48 -20.28
C SER A 21 16.43 73.23 -20.24
N TYR A 22 15.10 73.40 -20.25
CA TYR A 22 14.15 72.28 -20.37
C TYR A 22 14.47 71.36 -21.56
N ASN A 23 15.00 71.91 -22.65
CA ASN A 23 15.39 71.15 -23.83
C ASN A 23 16.69 70.35 -23.63
N ASP A 24 17.59 70.77 -22.73
CA ASP A 24 18.81 70.02 -22.40
C ASP A 24 18.48 68.84 -21.46
N LEU A 25 17.50 69.00 -20.56
CA LEU A 25 16.93 67.92 -19.76
C LEU A 25 16.22 66.86 -20.61
N MET A 26 15.48 67.28 -21.64
CA MET A 26 14.82 66.35 -22.57
C MET A 26 15.81 65.60 -23.47
N LYS A 27 16.96 66.19 -23.81
CA LYS A 27 18.05 65.50 -24.53
C LYS A 27 18.74 64.42 -23.70
N LEU A 28 18.87 64.60 -22.38
CA LEU A 28 19.41 63.59 -21.47
C LEU A 28 18.46 62.38 -21.30
N VAL A 29 17.15 62.58 -21.48
CA VAL A 29 16.13 61.52 -21.46
C VAL A 29 15.99 60.84 -22.83
N SER A 30 16.35 61.51 -23.93
CA SER A 30 16.17 61.00 -25.31
C SER A 30 17.44 60.48 -25.98
N SER A 31 18.63 60.60 -25.38
CA SER A 31 19.87 60.08 -25.97
C SER A 31 20.07 58.60 -25.62
N ASN A 32 20.02 57.74 -26.64
CA ASN A 32 20.21 56.28 -26.61
C ASN A 32 21.61 55.79 -26.17
N GLU A 33 22.37 56.57 -25.39
CA GLU A 33 23.72 56.20 -24.92
C GLU A 33 23.82 55.96 -23.41
N THR A 34 22.69 55.82 -22.70
CA THR A 34 22.69 55.25 -21.34
C THR A 34 21.78 54.03 -21.29
N GLY A 35 22.36 52.86 -21.52
CA GLY A 35 21.76 51.54 -21.26
C GLY A 35 21.52 51.25 -19.77
N GLY A 36 21.11 52.25 -18.99
CA GLY A 36 20.98 52.18 -17.53
C GLY A 36 19.69 52.78 -16.94
N ILE A 37 18.93 53.61 -17.68
CA ILE A 37 17.75 54.31 -17.11
C ILE A 37 16.41 53.70 -17.56
N GLY A 38 16.39 52.95 -18.67
CA GLY A 38 15.22 52.18 -19.12
C GLY A 38 14.89 50.96 -18.24
N ASN A 39 15.80 50.57 -17.34
CA ASN A 39 15.65 49.43 -16.41
C ASN A 39 15.18 49.83 -15.01
N ILE A 40 14.92 51.11 -14.71
CA ILE A 40 14.53 51.57 -13.36
C ILE A 40 13.00 51.53 -13.14
N PHE A 41 12.21 51.18 -14.17
CA PHE A 41 10.75 51.07 -14.07
C PHE A 41 10.17 49.77 -14.65
N SER A 42 10.85 48.63 -14.48
CA SER A 42 10.17 47.33 -14.57
C SER A 42 9.31 47.14 -13.32
N THR A 43 8.05 47.59 -13.36
CA THR A 43 7.05 47.45 -12.26
C THR A 43 6.42 46.06 -12.17
N GLN A 44 6.92 45.09 -12.93
CA GLN A 44 6.37 43.74 -13.02
C GLN A 44 7.21 42.78 -12.16
N SER A 45 6.55 42.11 -11.20
CA SER A 45 7.18 41.08 -10.36
C SER A 45 7.62 39.87 -11.20
N GLU A 46 8.54 39.05 -10.70
CA GLU A 46 8.90 37.79 -11.37
C GLU A 46 7.72 36.80 -11.32
N TRP A 47 7.08 36.71 -10.15
CA TRP A 47 5.98 35.79 -9.89
C TRP A 47 4.78 36.49 -9.26
N THR A 48 3.59 36.05 -9.64
CA THR A 48 2.36 36.21 -8.85
C THR A 48 1.83 34.81 -8.57
N TYR A 49 1.83 34.45 -7.29
CA TYR A 49 1.34 33.20 -6.73
C TYR A 49 -0.08 33.42 -6.20
N MET A 50 -1.07 32.87 -6.89
CA MET A 50 -2.49 33.08 -6.61
C MET A 50 -3.06 31.85 -5.93
N VAL A 51 -3.60 31.99 -4.72
CA VAL A 51 -4.27 30.89 -4.01
C VAL A 51 -5.76 31.17 -3.96
N TYR A 52 -6.55 30.31 -4.61
CA TYR A 52 -7.99 30.33 -4.57
C TYR A 52 -8.47 29.27 -3.59
N MET A 53 -8.86 29.72 -2.40
CA MET A 53 -9.02 28.89 -1.21
C MET A 53 -10.47 28.92 -0.75
N ASP A 54 -11.18 27.83 -0.95
CA ASP A 54 -12.56 27.72 -0.51
C ASP A 54 -12.62 27.01 0.85
N GLY A 55 -12.78 27.78 1.93
CA GLY A 55 -12.96 27.26 3.28
C GLY A 55 -14.42 27.27 3.71
N SER A 56 -15.37 27.33 2.78
CA SER A 56 -16.81 27.36 3.09
C SER A 56 -17.42 25.97 3.32
N ASN A 57 -16.70 25.12 4.06
CA ASN A 57 -17.04 23.73 4.35
C ASN A 57 -16.25 23.23 5.60
N ASN A 58 -16.19 21.92 5.80
CA ASN A 58 -15.56 21.27 6.96
C ASN A 58 -14.02 21.36 7.03
N ILE A 59 -13.33 21.96 6.05
CA ILE A 59 -11.86 22.18 6.07
C ILE A 59 -11.50 23.68 6.22
N GLU A 60 -12.42 24.51 6.75
CA GLU A 60 -12.18 25.94 7.00
C GLU A 60 -10.95 26.22 7.88
N GLN A 61 -10.70 25.39 8.88
CA GLN A 61 -9.56 25.55 9.77
C GLN A 61 -8.23 25.34 9.04
N ASP A 62 -8.17 24.38 8.13
CA ASP A 62 -6.99 24.06 7.33
C ASP A 62 -6.69 25.23 6.38
N ALA A 63 -7.72 25.79 5.73
CA ALA A 63 -7.58 27.02 4.93
C ALA A 63 -6.95 28.18 5.73
N VAL A 64 -7.42 28.40 6.97
CA VAL A 64 -6.84 29.43 7.85
C VAL A 64 -5.40 29.08 8.24
N SER A 65 -5.11 27.82 8.53
CA SER A 65 -3.77 27.36 8.92
C SER A 65 -2.78 27.56 7.79
N ASP A 66 -3.12 27.14 6.58
CA ASP A 66 -2.29 27.31 5.37
C ASP A 66 -2.05 28.78 5.05
N PHE A 67 -3.07 29.63 5.22
CA PHE A 67 -2.91 31.08 5.08
C PHE A 67 -1.87 31.64 6.07
N LEU A 68 -1.91 31.21 7.33
CA LEU A 68 -0.95 31.62 8.36
C LEU A 68 0.46 31.05 8.10
N GLU A 69 0.56 29.87 7.50
CA GLU A 69 1.83 29.29 7.06
C GLU A 69 2.44 30.08 5.90
N MET A 70 1.65 30.56 4.95
CA MET A 70 2.15 31.48 3.91
C MET A 70 2.73 32.78 4.51
N GLU A 71 2.10 33.31 5.57
CA GLU A 71 2.66 34.46 6.31
C GLU A 71 3.98 34.09 7.00
N ARG A 72 4.03 32.91 7.64
CA ARG A 72 5.22 32.37 8.31
C ARG A 72 6.37 32.13 7.32
N GLY A 73 6.06 31.75 6.09
CA GLY A 73 7.02 31.61 4.98
C GLY A 73 7.60 32.93 4.46
N GLY A 74 7.13 34.08 4.99
CA GLY A 74 7.65 35.41 4.66
C GLY A 74 6.75 36.23 3.74
N GLY A 75 5.66 35.67 3.21
CA GLY A 75 4.69 36.38 2.39
C GLY A 75 5.27 37.04 1.13
N SER A 76 4.60 38.10 0.68
CA SER A 76 4.95 38.82 -0.55
C SER A 76 6.24 39.62 -0.43
N THR A 77 7.01 39.69 -1.52
CA THR A 77 8.26 40.47 -1.65
C THR A 77 8.20 41.42 -2.85
N GLY A 78 9.25 42.23 -3.05
CA GLY A 78 9.35 43.08 -4.24
C GLY A 78 9.48 42.33 -5.58
N LYS A 79 9.69 41.01 -5.57
CA LYS A 79 9.80 40.17 -6.77
C LYS A 79 8.71 39.09 -6.87
N VAL A 80 7.99 38.83 -5.79
CA VAL A 80 6.98 37.76 -5.70
C VAL A 80 5.75 38.32 -5.02
N ASN A 81 4.61 38.34 -5.71
CA ASN A 81 3.32 38.64 -5.09
C ASN A 81 2.67 37.34 -4.66
N ILE A 82 2.12 37.29 -3.44
CA ILE A 82 1.32 36.18 -2.94
C ILE A 82 -0.05 36.73 -2.62
N VAL A 83 -1.04 36.32 -3.40
CA VAL A 83 -2.41 36.82 -3.28
C VAL A 83 -3.36 35.67 -3.03
N VAL A 84 -4.26 35.85 -2.07
CA VAL A 84 -5.21 34.82 -1.66
C VAL A 84 -6.61 35.38 -1.78
N GLN A 85 -7.53 34.62 -2.39
CA GLN A 85 -8.95 34.77 -2.16
C GLN A 85 -9.41 33.61 -1.31
N MET A 86 -9.76 33.88 -0.04
CA MET A 86 -10.20 32.88 0.91
C MET A 86 -11.67 33.10 1.26
N SER A 87 -12.48 32.05 1.14
CA SER A 87 -13.84 32.00 1.69
C SER A 87 -13.86 31.30 3.05
N ARG A 88 -14.81 31.68 3.91
CA ARG A 88 -15.06 31.04 5.21
C ARG A 88 -16.55 30.91 5.46
N GLY A 89 -16.97 29.72 5.88
CA GLY A 89 -18.37 29.37 6.10
C GLY A 89 -18.88 29.64 7.51
N GLY A 90 -17.99 29.88 8.47
CA GLY A 90 -18.31 30.02 9.89
C GLY A 90 -18.22 28.71 10.67
N PHE A 91 -17.53 27.71 10.12
CA PHE A 91 -17.27 26.41 10.75
C PHE A 91 -16.07 26.47 11.72
N TYR A 92 -15.25 27.52 11.66
CA TYR A 92 -14.10 27.73 12.53
C TYR A 92 -14.12 29.13 13.17
N ALA A 93 -13.87 29.21 14.48
CA ALA A 93 -13.94 30.47 15.23
C ALA A 93 -12.63 31.29 15.23
N GLY A 94 -11.51 30.70 14.79
CA GLY A 94 -10.21 31.39 14.74
C GLY A 94 -10.20 32.61 13.82
N GLU A 95 -9.17 33.45 13.93
CA GLU A 95 -9.05 34.71 13.18
C GLU A 95 -10.28 35.63 13.32
N GLY A 96 -10.92 35.63 14.50
CA GLY A 96 -12.11 36.45 14.78
C GLY A 96 -13.41 35.95 14.14
N GLY A 97 -13.46 34.73 13.63
CA GLY A 97 -14.70 34.06 13.19
C GLY A 97 -15.46 34.78 12.08
N TRP A 98 -14.75 35.46 11.17
CA TRP A 98 -15.40 36.15 10.05
C TRP A 98 -15.88 35.16 8.98
N THR A 99 -16.92 35.56 8.24
CA THR A 99 -17.56 34.75 7.19
C THR A 99 -17.58 35.48 5.84
N GLY A 100 -17.77 34.75 4.74
CA GLY A 100 -17.77 35.29 3.38
C GLY A 100 -16.43 35.08 2.69
N ALA A 101 -16.18 35.76 1.56
CA ALA A 101 -14.93 35.69 0.83
C ALA A 101 -14.17 37.02 0.88
N ARG A 102 -12.85 36.95 1.06
CA ARG A 102 -11.96 38.11 1.14
C ARG A 102 -10.71 37.92 0.31
N ARG A 103 -10.16 39.02 -0.18
CA ARG A 103 -8.90 39.05 -0.92
C ARG A 103 -7.79 39.68 -0.09
N PHE A 104 -6.60 39.07 -0.15
CA PHE A 104 -5.44 39.46 0.64
C PHE A 104 -4.21 39.59 -0.25
N LEU A 105 -3.30 40.49 0.15
CA LEU A 105 -1.90 40.39 -0.21
C LEU A 105 -1.18 39.85 1.02
N VAL A 106 -0.66 38.63 0.93
CA VAL A 106 -0.06 37.96 2.08
C VAL A 106 1.23 38.69 2.47
N GLY A 107 1.32 39.12 3.72
CA GLY A 107 2.51 39.72 4.33
C GLY A 107 3.35 38.70 5.09
N SER A 108 4.48 39.14 5.67
CA SER A 108 5.23 38.31 6.61
C SER A 108 4.61 38.38 8.00
N GLY A 109 4.48 37.23 8.67
CA GLY A 109 3.92 37.10 10.02
C GLY A 109 4.55 35.94 10.79
N ASN A 110 4.20 35.81 12.07
CA ASN A 110 4.63 34.67 12.89
C ASN A 110 3.72 33.43 12.71
N GLY A 111 2.63 33.57 11.95
CA GLY A 111 1.64 32.53 11.73
C GLY A 111 0.84 32.15 12.98
N GLN A 112 0.63 33.09 13.91
CA GLN A 112 -0.27 32.90 15.06
C GLN A 112 -1.61 33.61 14.90
N ASN A 113 -1.58 34.82 14.34
CA ASN A 113 -2.77 35.53 13.88
C ASN A 113 -2.41 36.27 12.59
N SER A 114 -3.38 36.44 11.70
CA SER A 114 -3.13 37.12 10.43
C SER A 114 -2.80 38.59 10.67
N THR A 115 -1.77 39.05 9.96
CA THR A 115 -1.40 40.47 9.88
C THR A 115 -1.55 41.03 8.47
N SER A 116 -1.92 40.19 7.51
CA SER A 116 -2.08 40.55 6.11
C SER A 116 -3.26 41.51 5.88
N PRO A 117 -3.07 42.56 5.06
CA PRO A 117 -4.15 43.49 4.75
C PRO A 117 -5.27 42.82 3.94
N ILE A 118 -6.51 43.04 4.39
CA ILE A 118 -7.71 42.78 3.59
C ILE A 118 -7.77 43.84 2.48
N LEU A 119 -7.75 43.41 1.23
CA LEU A 119 -7.81 44.28 0.06
C LEU A 119 -9.24 44.47 -0.42
N GLU A 120 -10.07 43.45 -0.30
CA GLU A 120 -11.47 43.43 -0.73
C GLU A 120 -12.26 42.44 0.12
N ASP A 121 -13.45 42.84 0.58
CA ASP A 121 -14.44 41.95 1.18
C ASP A 121 -15.56 41.74 0.16
N LEU A 122 -15.69 40.51 -0.33
CA LEU A 122 -16.63 40.11 -1.37
C LEU A 122 -17.97 39.65 -0.79
N GLY A 123 -18.09 39.53 0.54
CA GLY A 123 -19.24 38.94 1.20
C GLY A 123 -19.46 37.48 0.79
N LYS A 124 -20.71 37.01 0.86
CA LYS A 124 -21.06 35.64 0.44
C LYS A 124 -20.82 35.46 -1.06
N THR A 125 -19.91 34.56 -1.41
CA THR A 125 -19.49 34.29 -2.79
C THR A 125 -19.48 32.78 -2.99
N ASP A 126 -20.19 32.29 -4.02
CA ASP A 126 -20.12 30.89 -4.44
C ASP A 126 -18.74 30.62 -5.05
N MET A 127 -17.89 29.93 -4.29
CA MET A 127 -16.52 29.67 -4.70
C MET A 127 -16.43 28.55 -5.76
N ALA A 128 -17.45 27.71 -5.87
CA ALA A 128 -17.58 26.68 -6.90
C ALA A 128 -18.04 27.24 -8.27
N SER A 129 -18.34 28.55 -8.35
CA SER A 129 -18.73 29.22 -9.60
C SER A 129 -17.53 29.46 -10.51
N PRO A 130 -17.63 29.17 -11.83
CA PRO A 130 -16.58 29.50 -12.78
C PRO A 130 -16.35 31.02 -12.91
N ASP A 131 -17.36 31.84 -12.59
CA ASP A 131 -17.23 33.30 -12.56
C ASP A 131 -16.33 33.77 -11.42
N SER A 132 -16.48 33.18 -10.23
CA SER A 132 -15.71 33.54 -9.03
C SER A 132 -14.22 33.30 -9.23
N LEU A 133 -13.85 32.12 -9.76
CA LEU A 133 -12.46 31.78 -10.10
C LEU A 133 -11.88 32.71 -11.16
N TYR A 134 -12.62 32.94 -12.27
CA TYR A 134 -12.20 33.88 -13.30
C TYR A 134 -12.00 35.30 -12.75
N ASN A 135 -12.94 35.79 -11.93
CA ASN A 135 -12.89 37.13 -11.37
C ASN A 135 -11.69 37.32 -10.43
N PHE A 136 -11.35 36.30 -9.65
CA PHE A 136 -10.15 36.31 -8.81
C PHE A 136 -8.88 36.42 -9.65
N VAL A 137 -8.69 35.54 -10.63
CA VAL A 137 -7.48 35.54 -11.46
C VAL A 137 -7.37 36.81 -12.28
N SER A 138 -8.48 37.28 -12.86
CA SER A 138 -8.52 38.56 -13.59
C SER A 138 -8.11 39.74 -12.70
N TRP A 139 -8.65 39.80 -11.48
CA TRP A 139 -8.27 40.82 -10.49
C TRP A 139 -6.79 40.73 -10.11
N ALA A 140 -6.27 39.52 -9.86
CA ALA A 140 -4.88 39.31 -9.45
C ALA A 140 -3.91 39.75 -10.56
N VAL A 141 -4.19 39.40 -11.82
CA VAL A 141 -3.40 39.82 -12.98
C VAL A 141 -3.42 41.34 -13.16
N ASP A 142 -4.57 41.99 -12.96
CA ASP A 142 -4.70 43.45 -13.12
C ASP A 142 -4.02 44.23 -11.99
N LYS A 143 -4.07 43.72 -10.75
CA LYS A 143 -3.51 44.40 -9.57
C LYS A 143 -2.04 44.07 -9.31
N TYR A 144 -1.63 42.85 -9.62
CA TYR A 144 -0.33 42.29 -9.32
C TYR A 144 0.27 41.65 -10.58
N PRO A 145 0.59 42.45 -11.62
CA PRO A 145 1.15 41.92 -12.84
C PRO A 145 2.53 41.31 -12.59
N ALA A 146 2.74 40.10 -13.11
CA ALA A 146 4.01 39.38 -13.03
C ALA A 146 4.39 38.76 -14.37
N LYS A 147 5.66 38.38 -14.50
CA LYS A 147 6.17 37.67 -15.69
C LYS A 147 5.64 36.24 -15.74
N LYS A 148 5.41 35.62 -14.59
CA LYS A 148 4.94 34.24 -14.45
C LYS A 148 3.83 34.15 -13.40
N TYR A 149 2.88 33.25 -13.62
CA TYR A 149 1.71 33.07 -12.77
C TYR A 149 1.57 31.62 -12.29
N VAL A 150 1.37 31.46 -10.99
CA VAL A 150 0.90 30.21 -10.39
C VAL A 150 -0.55 30.39 -9.96
N LEU A 151 -1.40 29.43 -10.29
CA LEU A 151 -2.75 29.33 -9.75
C LEU A 151 -2.85 28.07 -8.90
N VAL A 152 -2.97 28.23 -7.59
CA VAL A 152 -3.31 27.17 -6.66
C VAL A 152 -4.82 27.16 -6.47
N VAL A 153 -5.43 26.00 -6.66
CA VAL A 153 -6.84 25.74 -6.37
C VAL A 153 -6.87 24.82 -5.17
N TRP A 154 -7.42 25.30 -4.05
CA TRP A 154 -7.38 24.66 -2.74
C TRP A 154 -8.80 24.37 -2.25
N ASN A 155 -9.13 23.11 -1.95
CA ASN A 155 -10.36 22.61 -1.32
C ASN A 155 -10.37 21.05 -1.28
N HIS A 156 -11.52 20.41 -1.05
CA HIS A 156 -11.84 19.06 -1.50
C HIS A 156 -11.73 18.90 -3.02
N GLY A 157 -11.35 17.69 -3.42
CA GLY A 157 -11.29 17.24 -4.80
C GLY A 157 -11.83 15.82 -4.94
N GLY A 158 -12.26 15.47 -6.14
CA GLY A 158 -12.76 14.15 -6.49
C GLY A 158 -12.42 13.75 -7.92
N GLY A 159 -11.38 14.39 -8.48
CA GLY A 159 -11.04 14.27 -9.89
C GLY A 159 -12.19 14.70 -10.79
N TRP A 160 -12.69 13.78 -11.61
CA TRP A 160 -13.81 14.07 -12.51
C TRP A 160 -15.16 14.24 -11.80
N THR A 161 -15.31 13.70 -10.58
CA THR A 161 -16.59 13.73 -9.84
C THR A 161 -16.94 15.11 -9.29
N GLY A 162 -15.93 15.97 -9.07
CA GLY A 162 -16.09 17.35 -8.63
C GLY A 162 -14.85 17.92 -7.97
N MET A 163 -14.85 19.24 -7.72
CA MET A 163 -13.85 19.99 -6.96
C MET A 163 -14.50 21.24 -6.33
N LEU A 164 -13.81 21.93 -5.42
CA LEU A 164 -14.29 23.20 -4.83
C LEU A 164 -15.72 23.06 -4.25
N GLN A 165 -15.87 22.21 -3.24
CA GLN A 165 -17.09 22.05 -2.49
C GLN A 165 -17.35 23.27 -1.60
N ASP A 166 -18.49 23.93 -1.81
CA ASP A 166 -18.96 25.09 -1.06
C ASP A 166 -20.30 24.73 -0.39
N ASP A 167 -20.25 24.36 0.89
CA ASP A 167 -21.42 23.90 1.65
C ASP A 167 -22.36 25.06 2.02
N VAL A 168 -21.85 26.30 2.02
CA VAL A 168 -22.67 27.50 2.27
C VAL A 168 -23.64 27.73 1.11
N HIS A 169 -23.20 27.44 -0.12
CA HIS A 169 -24.03 27.56 -1.33
C HIS A 169 -24.61 26.22 -1.79
N ASN A 170 -24.19 25.10 -1.18
CA ASN A 170 -24.51 23.73 -1.59
C ASN A 170 -24.13 23.47 -3.06
N THR A 171 -22.91 23.85 -3.42
CA THR A 171 -22.38 23.77 -4.79
C THR A 171 -21.04 23.05 -4.83
N SER A 172 -20.75 22.45 -5.98
CA SER A 172 -19.42 21.96 -6.35
C SER A 172 -19.12 22.28 -7.81
N MET A 173 -17.84 22.41 -8.13
CA MET A 173 -17.37 22.71 -9.49
C MET A 173 -17.12 21.40 -10.25
N SER A 174 -17.79 21.25 -11.39
CA SER A 174 -17.52 20.16 -12.33
C SER A 174 -16.35 20.51 -13.27
N LEU A 175 -15.75 19.49 -13.91
CA LEU A 175 -14.71 19.70 -14.94
C LEU A 175 -15.17 20.64 -16.07
N GLY A 176 -16.45 20.55 -16.47
CA GLY A 176 -17.02 21.44 -17.47
C GLY A 176 -17.03 22.91 -17.04
N LYS A 177 -17.35 23.21 -15.78
CA LYS A 177 -17.27 24.56 -15.20
C LYS A 177 -15.82 25.03 -15.07
N MET A 178 -14.91 24.16 -14.62
CA MET A 178 -13.47 24.46 -14.58
C MET A 178 -12.96 24.89 -15.97
N ARG A 179 -13.31 24.13 -17.02
CA ARG A 179 -12.95 24.46 -18.40
C ARG A 179 -13.47 25.83 -18.84
N GLN A 180 -14.69 26.21 -18.44
CA GLN A 180 -15.25 27.54 -18.73
C GLN A 180 -14.41 28.65 -18.07
N ALA A 181 -14.02 28.48 -16.80
CA ALA A 181 -13.16 29.43 -16.10
C ALA A 181 -11.77 29.52 -16.75
N PHE A 182 -11.11 28.38 -17.01
CA PHE A 182 -9.78 28.31 -17.60
C PHE A 182 -9.74 28.87 -19.02
N THR A 183 -10.78 28.66 -19.83
CA THR A 183 -10.93 29.30 -21.14
C THR A 183 -10.88 30.82 -21.04
N ARG A 184 -11.64 31.40 -20.10
CA ARG A 184 -11.69 32.85 -19.90
C ARG A 184 -10.40 33.40 -19.31
N ILE A 185 -9.75 32.66 -18.40
CA ILE A 185 -8.45 33.02 -17.84
C ILE A 185 -7.38 33.06 -18.93
N ASN A 186 -7.31 32.03 -19.77
CA ASN A 186 -6.38 31.97 -20.89
C ASN A 186 -6.58 33.14 -21.87
N GLN A 187 -7.84 33.49 -22.17
CA GLN A 187 -8.19 34.66 -22.97
C GLN A 187 -7.76 35.99 -22.31
N LYS A 188 -7.95 36.12 -20.98
CA LYS A 188 -7.54 37.30 -20.21
C LYS A 188 -6.02 37.49 -20.20
N LEU A 189 -5.28 36.40 -20.07
CA LEU A 189 -3.81 36.40 -20.08
C LEU A 189 -3.22 36.55 -21.49
N GLY A 190 -3.96 36.13 -22.53
CA GLY A 190 -3.46 35.98 -23.90
C GLY A 190 -2.43 34.86 -24.05
N ARG A 191 -2.27 34.03 -23.02
CA ARG A 191 -1.34 32.89 -22.94
C ARG A 191 -1.80 31.90 -21.87
N LYS A 192 -1.14 30.74 -21.80
CA LYS A 192 -1.35 29.73 -20.76
C LYS A 192 -0.87 30.24 -19.38
N ILE A 193 -1.49 29.72 -18.32
CA ILE A 193 -0.98 29.85 -16.95
C ILE A 193 0.33 29.06 -16.86
N ASP A 194 1.35 29.61 -16.22
CA ASP A 194 2.65 28.95 -16.17
C ASP A 194 2.59 27.66 -15.32
N VAL A 195 1.95 27.70 -14.15
CA VAL A 195 1.74 26.52 -13.28
C VAL A 195 0.34 26.54 -12.68
N VAL A 196 -0.39 25.42 -12.75
CA VAL A 196 -1.61 25.19 -11.97
C VAL A 196 -1.31 24.13 -10.91
N VAL A 197 -1.60 24.41 -9.64
CA VAL A 197 -1.48 23.47 -8.53
C VAL A 197 -2.87 23.14 -8.04
N PHE A 198 -3.21 21.85 -8.04
CA PHE A 198 -4.42 21.34 -7.41
C PHE A 198 -4.05 20.81 -6.04
N ASP A 199 -4.30 21.63 -5.02
CA ASP A 199 -4.13 21.29 -3.62
C ASP A 199 -5.44 20.72 -3.10
N MET A 200 -5.72 19.51 -3.58
CA MET A 200 -6.99 18.81 -3.41
C MET A 200 -6.87 17.35 -3.84
N CYS A 201 -7.75 16.51 -3.31
CA CYS A 201 -7.75 15.08 -3.50
C CYS A 201 -7.99 14.65 -4.96
N LEU A 202 -7.32 13.58 -5.41
CA LEU A 202 -7.63 12.83 -6.63
C LEU A 202 -7.50 13.62 -7.96
N MET A 203 -6.81 14.77 -7.97
CA MET A 203 -6.71 15.61 -9.17
C MET A 203 -5.58 15.21 -10.13
N GLY A 204 -4.68 14.32 -9.75
CA GLY A 204 -3.64 13.69 -10.57
C GLY A 204 -4.20 12.72 -11.60
N GLN A 205 -5.35 13.03 -12.17
CA GLN A 205 -6.15 12.15 -13.02
C GLN A 205 -6.05 12.58 -14.49
N TYR A 206 -6.04 11.60 -15.40
CA TYR A 206 -6.05 11.83 -16.84
C TYR A 206 -7.18 12.78 -17.31
N ASP A 207 -8.39 12.64 -16.78
CA ASP A 207 -9.56 13.47 -17.11
C ASP A 207 -9.36 14.95 -16.72
N VAL A 208 -8.68 15.20 -15.60
CA VAL A 208 -8.35 16.56 -15.14
C VAL A 208 -7.28 17.17 -16.05
N MET A 209 -6.27 16.38 -16.44
CA MET A 209 -5.25 16.82 -17.38
C MET A 209 -5.82 17.16 -18.76
N LEU A 210 -6.81 16.39 -19.25
CA LEU A 210 -7.52 16.69 -20.50
C LEU A 210 -8.12 18.10 -20.51
N ASP A 211 -8.67 18.55 -19.39
CA ASP A 211 -9.31 19.86 -19.28
C ASP A 211 -8.35 20.97 -18.82
N THR A 212 -7.12 20.61 -18.43
CA THR A 212 -6.09 21.56 -17.96
C THR A 212 -5.01 21.84 -19.02
N HIS A 213 -4.58 20.83 -19.78
CA HIS A 213 -3.50 20.94 -20.77
C HIS A 213 -3.64 22.06 -21.82
N PRO A 214 -4.85 22.49 -22.25
CA PRO A 214 -4.99 23.59 -23.19
C PRO A 214 -4.67 24.94 -22.56
N TYR A 215 -4.73 25.07 -21.24
CA TYR A 215 -4.74 26.35 -20.54
C TYR A 215 -3.56 26.58 -19.59
N ALA A 216 -2.79 25.53 -19.27
CA ALA A 216 -1.60 25.60 -18.43
C ALA A 216 -0.37 24.94 -19.09
N ASP A 217 0.83 25.41 -18.74
CA ASP A 217 2.10 24.81 -19.18
C ASP A 217 2.52 23.65 -18.27
N TYR A 218 2.37 23.82 -16.95
CA TYR A 218 2.63 22.78 -15.96
C TYR A 218 1.42 22.61 -15.03
N MET A 219 1.23 21.38 -14.54
CA MET A 219 0.25 21.04 -13.53
C MET A 219 0.93 20.33 -12.37
N VAL A 220 0.46 20.53 -11.15
CA VAL A 220 0.86 19.77 -9.95
C VAL A 220 -0.41 19.24 -9.29
N ALA A 221 -0.48 17.93 -9.01
CA ALA A 221 -1.66 17.31 -8.41
C ALA A 221 -1.34 15.93 -7.80
N SER A 222 -2.21 15.47 -6.89
CA SER A 222 -2.14 14.15 -6.25
C SER A 222 -3.09 13.15 -6.91
N GLU A 223 -2.62 11.92 -7.14
CA GLU A 223 -3.50 10.81 -7.54
C GLU A 223 -4.38 10.32 -6.39
N GLU A 224 -3.92 10.52 -5.16
CA GLU A 224 -4.52 10.09 -3.90
C GLU A 224 -5.25 11.27 -3.22
N SER A 225 -5.94 10.99 -2.13
CA SER A 225 -6.39 11.97 -1.16
C SER A 225 -5.21 12.76 -0.58
N VAL A 226 -5.38 14.08 -0.51
CA VAL A 226 -4.42 14.97 0.14
C VAL A 226 -4.88 15.13 1.61
N PRO A 227 -4.04 14.81 2.62
CA PRO A 227 -4.41 14.99 4.01
C PRO A 227 -4.77 16.44 4.34
N GLY A 228 -5.60 16.67 5.36
CA GLY A 228 -6.05 18.02 5.75
C GLY A 228 -4.93 19.01 6.07
N TYR A 229 -3.75 18.53 6.46
CA TYR A 229 -2.55 19.37 6.62
C TYR A 229 -2.02 19.97 5.32
N SER A 230 -2.49 19.53 4.15
CA SER A 230 -2.12 20.08 2.84
C SER A 230 -0.57 20.15 2.66
N TYR A 231 -0.05 21.21 2.07
CA TYR A 231 1.37 21.55 1.97
C TYR A 231 1.84 22.26 3.24
N ASP A 232 3.12 22.08 3.61
CA ASP A 232 3.80 23.05 4.47
C ASP A 232 4.08 24.33 3.67
N TYR A 233 3.11 25.25 3.66
CA TYR A 233 3.19 26.51 2.90
C TYR A 233 4.31 27.42 3.40
N THR A 234 4.78 27.23 4.64
CA THR A 234 5.95 27.96 5.16
C THR A 234 7.17 27.66 4.29
N THR A 235 7.38 26.38 3.95
CA THR A 235 8.53 25.95 3.15
C THR A 235 8.38 26.25 1.65
N VAL A 236 7.17 26.15 1.11
CA VAL A 236 6.86 26.46 -0.29
C VAL A 236 7.11 27.95 -0.57
N ILE A 237 6.48 28.82 0.22
CA ILE A 237 6.61 30.28 0.07
C ILE A 237 8.05 30.73 0.36
N GLY A 238 8.68 30.19 1.41
CA GLY A 238 10.08 30.48 1.71
C GLY A 238 11.01 30.12 0.56
N SER A 239 10.78 28.99 -0.11
CA SER A 239 11.60 28.53 -1.24
C SER A 239 11.41 29.42 -2.48
N LEU A 240 10.17 29.81 -2.79
CA LEU A 240 9.87 30.69 -3.92
C LEU A 240 10.46 32.09 -3.74
N THR A 241 10.30 32.67 -2.56
CA THR A 241 10.78 34.03 -2.26
C THR A 241 12.30 34.09 -2.15
N ALA A 242 12.96 33.02 -1.71
CA ALA A 242 14.42 32.90 -1.71
C ALA A 242 15.00 32.74 -3.14
N ASN A 243 14.27 32.12 -4.07
CA ASN A 243 14.69 31.92 -5.45
C ASN A 243 13.63 32.37 -6.48
N PRO A 244 13.34 33.69 -6.59
CA PRO A 244 12.32 34.20 -7.50
C PRO A 244 12.68 34.03 -8.98
N GLY A 245 13.94 33.68 -9.29
CA GLY A 245 14.41 33.41 -10.65
C GLY A 245 14.01 32.05 -11.21
N MET A 246 13.43 31.16 -10.40
CA MET A 246 13.06 29.80 -10.85
C MET A 246 12.17 29.81 -12.09
N SER A 247 12.37 28.83 -12.97
CA SER A 247 11.47 28.59 -14.11
C SER A 247 10.17 27.93 -13.65
N PRO A 248 9.08 27.98 -14.46
CA PRO A 248 7.86 27.24 -14.14
C PRO A 248 8.07 25.74 -13.90
N ARG A 249 8.94 25.09 -14.69
CA ARG A 249 9.34 23.70 -14.48
C ARG A 249 10.00 23.47 -13.12
N GLN A 250 10.88 24.38 -12.71
CA GLN A 250 11.57 24.30 -11.42
C GLN A 250 10.60 24.54 -10.25
N LEU A 251 9.65 25.47 -10.41
CA LEU A 251 8.61 25.71 -9.40
C LEU A 251 7.71 24.48 -9.25
N ALA A 252 7.21 23.91 -10.35
CA ALA A 252 6.36 22.71 -10.29
C ALA A 252 7.09 21.52 -9.64
N ALA A 253 8.38 21.32 -9.95
CA ALA A 253 9.20 20.30 -9.28
C ALA A 253 9.41 20.60 -7.78
N MET A 254 9.55 21.88 -7.42
CA MET A 254 9.73 22.32 -6.03
C MET A 254 8.48 22.06 -5.19
N GLU A 255 7.28 22.25 -5.73
CA GLU A 255 6.03 21.92 -5.04
C GLU A 255 6.01 20.43 -4.63
N VAL A 256 6.29 19.52 -5.57
CA VAL A 256 6.37 18.07 -5.30
C VAL A 256 7.45 17.75 -4.27
N GLU A 257 8.62 18.38 -4.37
CA GLU A 257 9.73 18.20 -3.43
C GLU A 257 9.32 18.59 -2.00
N LYS A 258 8.65 19.74 -1.82
CA LYS A 258 8.21 20.21 -0.49
C LYS A 258 7.10 19.35 0.09
N PHE A 259 6.18 18.90 -0.75
CA PHE A 259 5.19 17.91 -0.34
C PHE A 259 5.86 16.61 0.14
N ARG A 260 6.83 16.08 -0.62
CA ARG A 260 7.60 14.90 -0.22
C ARG A 260 8.34 15.13 1.09
N GLU A 261 9.07 16.24 1.24
CA GLU A 261 9.82 16.55 2.47
C GLU A 261 8.91 16.52 3.71
N PHE A 262 7.66 16.97 3.57
CA PHE A 262 6.69 17.01 4.66
C PHE A 262 6.05 15.65 4.98
N TYR A 263 5.75 14.85 3.97
CA TYR A 263 5.00 13.58 4.15
C TYR A 263 5.85 12.32 4.18
N LYS A 264 7.07 12.32 3.62
CA LYS A 264 7.86 11.10 3.46
C LYS A 264 7.99 10.28 4.74
N ASP A 265 8.15 10.94 5.90
CA ASP A 265 8.36 10.26 7.18
C ASP A 265 7.05 10.05 7.98
N LYS A 266 5.87 10.37 7.43
CA LYS A 266 4.58 10.26 8.11
C LYS A 266 3.79 9.04 7.62
N GLU A 267 2.89 8.52 8.45
CA GLU A 267 2.07 7.33 8.13
C GLU A 267 0.89 7.63 7.18
N TYR A 268 0.92 8.71 6.41
CA TYR A 268 -0.13 9.03 5.43
C TYR A 268 0.19 8.38 4.09
N ALA A 269 -0.80 7.73 3.46
CA ALA A 269 -0.69 7.32 2.08
C ALA A 269 -0.89 8.57 1.20
N THR A 270 0.19 9.07 0.59
CA THR A 270 0.14 10.31 -0.19
C THR A 270 0.89 10.17 -1.50
N THR A 271 0.40 10.85 -2.53
CA THR A 271 1.12 11.03 -3.80
C THR A 271 1.14 12.51 -4.16
N MET A 272 2.12 12.93 -4.96
CA MET A 272 2.13 14.26 -5.58
C MET A 272 3.02 14.25 -6.81
N SER A 273 2.50 14.77 -7.93
CA SER A 273 3.22 14.76 -9.20
C SER A 273 3.14 16.10 -9.91
N ALA A 274 4.21 16.44 -10.62
CA ALA A 274 4.29 17.60 -11.50
C ALA A 274 4.36 17.14 -12.95
N TYR A 275 3.59 17.77 -13.83
CA TYR A 275 3.43 17.37 -15.23
C TYR A 275 3.85 18.49 -16.19
N ASP A 276 4.57 18.15 -17.25
CA ASP A 276 4.77 18.99 -18.43
C ASP A 276 3.61 18.75 -19.41
N LEU A 277 2.65 19.67 -19.41
CA LEU A 277 1.43 19.53 -20.20
C LEU A 277 1.66 19.69 -21.72
N SER A 278 2.86 20.11 -22.14
CA SER A 278 3.24 20.06 -23.56
C SER A 278 3.40 18.62 -24.09
N LYS A 279 3.58 17.64 -23.19
CA LYS A 279 3.71 16.20 -23.49
C LYS A 279 2.38 15.45 -23.45
N PHE A 280 1.33 16.11 -22.95
CA PHE A 280 0.01 15.51 -22.84
C PHE A 280 -0.56 14.97 -24.17
N PRO A 281 -0.37 15.61 -25.35
CA PRO A 281 -0.82 15.04 -26.62
C PRO A 281 -0.25 13.64 -26.91
N GLN A 282 1.01 13.39 -26.54
CA GLN A 282 1.67 12.09 -26.70
C GLN A 282 1.11 11.07 -25.70
N LEU A 283 0.90 11.47 -24.45
CA LEU A 283 0.23 10.64 -23.43
C LEU A 283 -1.17 10.24 -23.89
N LYS A 284 -1.96 11.21 -24.37
CA LYS A 284 -3.28 10.96 -24.93
C LYS A 284 -3.25 9.94 -26.06
N GLN A 285 -2.36 10.12 -27.04
CA GLN A 285 -2.25 9.19 -28.17
C GLN A 285 -1.87 7.77 -27.71
N ALA A 286 -0.98 7.65 -26.74
CA ALA A 286 -0.58 6.36 -26.17
C ALA A 286 -1.74 5.70 -25.41
N PHE A 287 -2.49 6.46 -24.62
CA PHE A 287 -3.64 5.94 -23.89
C PHE A 287 -4.77 5.53 -24.85
N ASP A 288 -5.05 6.33 -25.89
CA ASP A 288 -6.00 5.97 -26.94
C ASP A 288 -5.62 4.65 -27.64
N SER A 289 -4.32 4.46 -27.93
CA SER A 289 -3.82 3.23 -28.55
C SER A 289 -3.90 2.02 -27.62
N PHE A 290 -3.66 2.23 -26.32
CA PHE A 290 -3.82 1.20 -25.30
C PHE A 290 -5.29 0.80 -25.13
N ALA A 291 -6.21 1.77 -25.08
CA ALA A 291 -7.66 1.51 -25.03
C ALA A 291 -8.15 0.71 -26.25
N GLN A 292 -7.63 1.00 -27.44
CA GLN A 292 -7.91 0.20 -28.65
C GLN A 292 -7.41 -1.24 -28.53
N ALA A 293 -6.19 -1.43 -27.99
CA ALA A 293 -5.63 -2.76 -27.76
C ALA A 293 -6.46 -3.55 -26.73
N LEU A 294 -6.86 -2.90 -25.62
CA LEU A 294 -7.77 -3.48 -24.63
C LEU A 294 -9.10 -3.89 -25.27
N THR A 295 -9.69 -3.04 -26.12
CA THR A 295 -10.94 -3.35 -26.84
C THR A 295 -10.78 -4.61 -27.71
N ALA A 296 -9.67 -4.73 -28.44
CA ALA A 296 -9.40 -5.90 -29.28
C ALA A 296 -9.20 -7.16 -28.42
N HIS A 297 -8.48 -7.04 -27.31
CA HIS A 297 -8.24 -8.12 -26.36
C HIS A 297 -9.54 -8.65 -25.75
N VAL A 298 -10.42 -7.75 -25.31
CA VAL A 298 -11.76 -8.06 -24.80
C VAL A 298 -12.61 -8.78 -25.87
N LYS A 299 -12.60 -8.29 -27.12
CA LYS A 299 -13.32 -8.94 -28.24
C LYS A 299 -12.86 -10.37 -28.51
N ASN A 300 -11.59 -10.66 -28.23
CA ASN A 300 -10.99 -11.98 -28.38
C ASN A 300 -11.18 -12.87 -27.14
N GLY A 301 -11.96 -12.44 -26.15
CA GLY A 301 -12.30 -13.22 -24.95
C GLY A 301 -11.48 -12.87 -23.70
N GLY A 302 -10.50 -11.97 -23.80
CA GLY A 302 -9.59 -11.58 -22.71
C GLY A 302 -10.17 -10.55 -21.72
N TRP A 303 -11.49 -10.50 -21.52
CA TRP A 303 -12.08 -9.51 -20.62
C TRP A 303 -11.73 -9.76 -19.14
N LYS A 304 -11.51 -11.01 -18.74
CA LYS A 304 -11.07 -11.38 -17.38
C LYS A 304 -9.65 -10.88 -17.10
N ASP A 305 -8.77 -11.02 -18.07
CA ASP A 305 -7.40 -10.51 -18.00
C ASP A 305 -7.42 -9.00 -17.73
N VAL A 306 -8.28 -8.24 -18.42
CA VAL A 306 -8.46 -6.80 -18.17
C VAL A 306 -9.05 -6.49 -16.79
N ALA A 307 -9.99 -7.30 -16.31
CA ALA A 307 -10.56 -7.16 -14.97
C ALA A 307 -9.48 -7.32 -13.89
N GLU A 308 -8.67 -8.38 -14.00
CA GLU A 308 -7.54 -8.63 -13.11
C GLU A 308 -6.48 -7.52 -13.22
N MET A 309 -6.14 -7.08 -14.43
CA MET A 309 -5.21 -5.97 -14.65
C MET A 309 -5.62 -4.72 -13.86
N HIS A 310 -6.92 -4.40 -13.85
CA HIS A 310 -7.46 -3.24 -13.15
C HIS A 310 -7.55 -3.46 -11.64
N GLN A 311 -8.09 -4.60 -11.20
CA GLN A 311 -8.21 -4.96 -9.78
C GLN A 311 -6.84 -4.93 -9.07
N TYR A 312 -5.79 -5.34 -9.79
CA TYR A 312 -4.44 -5.40 -9.29
C TYR A 312 -3.61 -4.15 -9.52
N ALA A 313 -4.15 -3.09 -10.15
CA ALA A 313 -3.47 -1.79 -10.17
C ALA A 313 -3.42 -1.21 -8.74
N ASP A 314 -2.44 -0.34 -8.47
CA ASP A 314 -2.55 0.56 -7.30
C ASP A 314 -3.81 1.41 -7.45
N HIS A 315 -4.49 1.71 -6.35
CA HIS A 315 -5.82 2.34 -6.40
C HIS A 315 -6.04 3.33 -5.27
N TYR A 316 -6.93 4.29 -5.53
CA TYR A 316 -7.14 5.46 -4.70
C TYR A 316 -8.61 5.55 -4.27
N PRO A 317 -8.91 5.62 -2.96
CA PRO A 317 -10.25 5.62 -2.42
C PRO A 317 -11.02 6.90 -2.74
N LEU A 318 -12.26 6.75 -3.20
CA LEU A 318 -13.30 7.77 -3.12
C LEU A 318 -14.07 7.59 -1.80
N GLY A 319 -13.53 8.13 -0.70
CA GLY A 319 -14.15 8.00 0.62
C GLY A 319 -13.98 6.61 1.24
N SER A 320 -14.89 6.23 2.15
CA SER A 320 -14.71 5.05 3.03
C SER A 320 -15.22 3.72 2.49
N ASP A 321 -15.95 3.71 1.38
CA ASP A 321 -16.61 2.49 0.90
C ASP A 321 -15.69 1.69 -0.02
N GLU A 322 -15.42 0.43 0.33
CA GLU A 322 -14.54 -0.48 -0.42
C GLU A 322 -14.96 -0.66 -1.90
N GLU A 323 -16.25 -0.53 -2.21
CA GLU A 323 -16.74 -0.56 -3.60
C GLU A 323 -16.21 0.63 -4.44
N MET A 324 -15.97 1.78 -3.81
CA MET A 324 -15.48 2.99 -4.47
C MET A 324 -13.96 3.04 -4.60
N ILE A 325 -13.24 2.19 -3.86
CA ILE A 325 -11.78 2.09 -3.84
C ILE A 325 -11.21 1.70 -5.20
N PHE A 326 -11.88 0.81 -5.93
CA PHE A 326 -11.41 0.33 -7.24
C PHE A 326 -11.68 1.31 -8.38
N SER A 327 -12.35 2.44 -8.14
CA SER A 327 -12.80 3.35 -9.20
C SER A 327 -11.66 4.13 -9.86
N PHE A 328 -10.58 4.35 -9.10
CA PHE A 328 -9.42 5.11 -9.53
C PHE A 328 -8.17 4.26 -9.38
N GLY A 329 -7.58 3.89 -10.50
CA GLY A 329 -6.32 3.13 -10.52
C GLY A 329 -5.16 3.98 -11.01
N ASP A 330 -3.93 3.56 -10.70
CA ASP A 330 -2.72 4.05 -11.35
C ASP A 330 -2.64 3.55 -12.80
N LEU A 331 -2.54 4.47 -13.75
CA LEU A 331 -2.57 4.17 -15.18
C LEU A 331 -1.29 3.47 -15.66
N TYR A 332 -0.14 3.77 -15.06
CA TYR A 332 1.12 3.10 -15.38
C TYR A 332 1.10 1.65 -14.90
N ASP A 333 0.62 1.42 -13.67
CA ASP A 333 0.57 0.11 -13.05
C ASP A 333 -0.46 -0.77 -13.77
N PHE A 334 -1.61 -0.21 -14.15
CA PHE A 334 -2.58 -0.87 -15.02
C PHE A 334 -1.97 -1.27 -16.37
N ALA A 335 -1.21 -0.37 -17.02
CA ALA A 335 -0.48 -0.69 -18.25
C ALA A 335 0.57 -1.79 -18.00
N SER A 336 1.32 -1.73 -16.90
CA SER A 336 2.32 -2.74 -16.54
C SER A 336 1.69 -4.13 -16.36
N ASN A 337 0.47 -4.20 -15.81
CA ASN A 337 -0.29 -5.44 -15.73
C ASN A 337 -0.63 -5.94 -17.14
N GLY A 338 -0.98 -5.07 -18.08
CA GLY A 338 -1.19 -5.45 -19.49
C GLY A 338 0.02 -6.15 -20.12
N ILE A 339 1.25 -5.78 -19.76
CA ILE A 339 2.45 -6.51 -20.18
C ILE A 339 2.48 -7.91 -19.55
N ALA A 340 2.15 -8.02 -18.26
CA ALA A 340 2.07 -9.29 -17.53
C ALA A 340 1.07 -10.26 -18.14
N TYR A 341 -0.06 -9.77 -18.66
CA TYR A 341 -1.10 -10.59 -19.29
C TYR A 341 -0.93 -10.77 -20.82
N SER A 342 0.08 -10.16 -21.44
CA SER A 342 0.27 -10.16 -22.91
C SER A 342 0.80 -11.46 -23.52
N PHE A 343 0.82 -12.58 -22.80
CA PHE A 343 1.45 -13.85 -23.25
C PHE A 343 0.97 -14.31 -24.64
N ASN A 344 -0.29 -14.04 -24.99
CA ASN A 344 -0.87 -14.35 -26.30
C ASN A 344 -1.31 -13.11 -27.10
N ASP A 345 -1.00 -11.91 -26.62
CA ASP A 345 -1.40 -10.63 -27.24
C ASP A 345 -0.24 -9.63 -27.20
N ALA A 346 0.71 -9.82 -28.11
CA ALA A 346 1.88 -8.94 -28.23
C ALA A 346 1.49 -7.47 -28.51
N SER A 347 0.32 -7.23 -29.11
CA SER A 347 -0.16 -5.88 -29.38
C SER A 347 -0.52 -5.16 -28.09
N LEU A 348 -1.20 -5.84 -27.16
CA LEU A 348 -1.50 -5.30 -25.83
C LEU A 348 -0.23 -4.92 -25.06
N GLY A 349 0.76 -5.83 -25.03
CA GLY A 349 2.04 -5.58 -24.36
C GLY A 349 2.82 -4.41 -24.96
N GLU A 350 2.85 -4.28 -26.29
CA GLU A 350 3.49 -3.15 -26.97
C GLU A 350 2.81 -1.82 -26.61
N LYS A 351 1.47 -1.74 -26.68
CA LYS A 351 0.75 -0.50 -26.38
C LYS A 351 0.82 -0.12 -24.91
N ALA A 352 0.85 -1.09 -24.02
CA ALA A 352 1.12 -0.88 -22.60
C ALA A 352 2.49 -0.23 -22.36
N ALA A 353 3.56 -0.77 -22.96
CA ALA A 353 4.91 -0.22 -22.82
C ALA A 353 5.05 1.21 -23.40
N VAL A 354 4.36 1.49 -24.51
CA VAL A 354 4.27 2.84 -25.10
C VAL A 354 3.56 3.81 -24.15
N LEU A 355 2.47 3.38 -23.50
CA LEU A 355 1.76 4.18 -22.50
C LEU A 355 2.64 4.48 -21.28
N GLN A 356 3.32 3.47 -20.72
CA GLN A 356 4.27 3.66 -19.61
C GLN A 356 5.35 4.69 -19.95
N SER A 357 5.91 4.62 -21.17
CA SER A 357 6.90 5.58 -21.64
C SER A 357 6.33 7.00 -21.77
N ALA A 358 5.08 7.13 -22.25
CA ALA A 358 4.41 8.42 -22.40
C ALA A 358 4.07 9.08 -21.06
N ILE A 359 3.69 8.28 -20.04
CA ILE A 359 3.49 8.75 -18.67
C ILE A 359 4.81 9.30 -18.12
N ASN A 360 5.88 8.50 -18.12
CA ASN A 360 7.20 8.92 -17.63
C ASN A 360 7.71 10.19 -18.32
N ASN A 361 7.49 10.33 -19.63
CA ASN A 361 7.88 11.52 -20.38
C ASN A 361 7.07 12.78 -20.03
N THR A 362 5.88 12.62 -19.45
CA THR A 362 5.01 13.73 -19.03
C THR A 362 5.40 14.24 -17.64
N LEU A 363 6.02 13.41 -16.80
CA LEU A 363 6.41 13.78 -15.43
C LEU A 363 7.64 14.70 -15.40
N VAL A 364 7.53 15.77 -14.62
CA VAL A 364 8.63 16.66 -14.25
C VAL A 364 9.25 16.20 -12.93
N ALA A 365 8.40 15.82 -11.99
CA ALA A 365 8.74 15.25 -10.69
C ALA A 365 7.56 14.37 -10.24
N GLU A 366 7.84 13.32 -9.48
CA GLU A 366 6.84 12.41 -8.93
C GLU A 366 7.28 12.02 -7.52
N TYR A 367 6.30 11.91 -6.64
CA TYR A 367 6.44 11.39 -5.29
C TYR A 367 5.25 10.49 -4.98
N SER A 368 5.56 9.28 -4.54
CA SER A 368 4.64 8.33 -3.97
C SER A 368 5.16 7.88 -2.61
N HIS A 369 4.29 7.92 -1.60
CA HIS A 369 4.56 7.29 -0.33
C HIS A 369 4.66 5.77 -0.55
N GLN A 370 5.43 5.06 0.28
CA GLN A 370 5.62 3.62 0.10
C GLN A 370 4.35 2.76 0.20
N LYS A 371 3.29 3.30 0.81
CA LYS A 371 1.96 2.69 0.83
C LYS A 371 1.33 2.60 -0.57
N HIS A 372 1.81 3.46 -1.47
CA HIS A 372 1.52 3.56 -2.89
C HIS A 372 2.79 3.37 -3.72
N SER A 373 3.62 2.38 -3.39
CA SER A 373 4.91 2.15 -4.07
C SER A 373 4.77 1.80 -5.57
N ARG A 374 3.54 1.67 -6.07
CA ARG A 374 3.21 1.40 -7.48
C ARG A 374 2.39 2.53 -8.11
N SER A 375 2.38 3.70 -7.47
CA SER A 375 1.89 4.93 -8.06
C SER A 375 2.99 5.63 -8.85
N TYR A 376 2.64 6.09 -10.04
CA TYR A 376 3.54 6.68 -11.02
C TYR A 376 3.00 8.01 -11.57
N GLY A 377 2.08 8.63 -10.85
CA GLY A 377 1.67 10.00 -11.04
C GLY A 377 0.45 10.22 -11.91
N VAL A 378 -0.15 9.21 -12.55
CA VAL A 378 -1.35 9.46 -13.38
C VAL A 378 -2.42 8.42 -13.10
N SER A 379 -3.53 8.86 -12.51
CA SER A 379 -4.69 8.00 -12.28
C SER A 379 -5.69 8.01 -13.45
N TYR A 380 -6.52 6.96 -13.52
CA TYR A 380 -7.60 6.82 -14.49
C TYR A 380 -8.88 6.32 -13.82
N TYR A 381 -10.03 6.61 -14.44
CA TYR A 381 -11.32 6.14 -13.96
C TYR A 381 -11.78 4.88 -14.73
N PHE A 382 -11.97 3.78 -14.02
CA PHE A 382 -12.53 2.53 -14.53
C PHE A 382 -13.25 1.83 -13.37
N GLN A 383 -14.42 1.24 -13.60
CA GLN A 383 -15.14 0.49 -12.58
C GLN A 383 -14.97 -1.01 -12.82
N PRO A 384 -14.79 -1.82 -11.77
CA PRO A 384 -14.62 -3.26 -11.90
C PRO A 384 -15.90 -3.98 -12.36
N SER A 385 -17.08 -3.33 -12.29
CA SER A 385 -18.31 -3.89 -12.84
C SER A 385 -19.27 -2.89 -13.47
N ARG A 386 -20.06 -3.40 -14.41
CA ARG A 386 -21.18 -2.73 -15.05
C ARG A 386 -22.24 -2.31 -14.05
N TRP A 387 -22.48 -3.11 -13.00
CA TRP A 387 -23.48 -2.76 -11.99
C TRP A 387 -23.07 -1.50 -11.23
N ILE A 388 -21.82 -1.41 -10.77
CA ILE A 388 -21.30 -0.20 -10.11
C ILE A 388 -21.27 0.97 -11.08
N TYR A 389 -20.75 0.75 -12.30
CA TYR A 389 -20.74 1.76 -13.35
C TYR A 389 -22.14 2.34 -13.63
N ALA A 390 -23.16 1.48 -13.70
CA ALA A 390 -24.56 1.85 -13.91
C ALA A 390 -25.20 2.54 -12.70
N LYS A 391 -24.88 2.09 -11.48
CA LYS A 391 -25.49 2.58 -10.23
C LYS A 391 -24.97 3.96 -9.84
N ILE A 392 -23.67 4.19 -9.94
CA ILE A 392 -23.04 5.37 -9.33
C ILE A 392 -22.90 6.51 -10.36
N ASN A 393 -22.52 6.20 -11.61
CA ASN A 393 -21.87 7.19 -12.47
C ASN A 393 -22.31 7.21 -13.94
N ALA A 394 -23.28 6.38 -14.34
CA ALA A 394 -23.67 6.23 -15.75
C ALA A 394 -24.22 7.50 -16.40
N ASP A 395 -24.76 8.45 -15.63
CA ASP A 395 -25.28 9.70 -16.19
C ASP A 395 -24.25 10.84 -16.16
N SER A 396 -23.33 10.82 -15.19
CA SER A 396 -22.37 11.89 -14.92
C SER A 396 -21.04 11.73 -15.67
N TYR A 397 -20.45 10.53 -15.67
CA TYR A 397 -19.16 10.29 -16.35
C TYR A 397 -19.24 10.57 -17.87
N PRO A 398 -20.35 10.23 -18.56
CA PRO A 398 -20.48 10.56 -19.99
C PRO A 398 -20.44 12.04 -20.35
N GLN A 399 -20.61 12.94 -19.37
CA GLN A 399 -20.52 14.39 -19.59
C GLN A 399 -19.07 14.91 -19.62
N THR A 400 -18.08 14.08 -19.28
CA THR A 400 -16.66 14.46 -19.21
C THR A 400 -16.00 14.52 -20.60
N THR A 401 -14.90 15.27 -20.74
CA THR A 401 -14.09 15.27 -21.98
C THR A 401 -13.45 13.92 -22.25
N ALA A 402 -13.08 13.19 -21.20
CA ALA A 402 -12.45 11.89 -21.31
C ALA A 402 -13.39 10.86 -21.93
N TYR A 403 -14.65 10.81 -21.49
CA TYR A 403 -15.65 9.94 -22.11
C TYR A 403 -15.95 10.30 -23.57
N ASN A 404 -15.77 11.56 -23.95
CA ASN A 404 -15.88 11.98 -25.35
C ASN A 404 -14.70 11.50 -26.21
N GLN A 405 -13.61 11.00 -25.61
CA GLN A 405 -12.56 10.31 -26.35
C GLN A 405 -13.07 8.94 -26.81
N GLN A 406 -13.19 8.80 -28.13
CA GLN A 406 -13.78 7.62 -28.74
C GLN A 406 -13.12 6.30 -28.30
N PRO A 407 -11.78 6.16 -28.23
CA PRO A 407 -11.14 4.90 -27.87
C PRO A 407 -11.47 4.39 -26.45
N TRP A 408 -11.41 5.25 -25.44
CA TRP A 408 -11.68 4.86 -24.05
C TRP A 408 -13.15 4.52 -23.84
N ARG A 409 -14.07 5.31 -24.40
CA ARG A 409 -15.50 5.01 -24.38
C ARG A 409 -15.83 3.69 -25.05
N ASP A 410 -15.26 3.45 -26.23
CA ASP A 410 -15.53 2.23 -26.99
C ASP A 410 -14.97 1.00 -26.26
N PHE A 411 -13.83 1.14 -25.57
CA PHE A 411 -13.30 0.14 -24.65
C PHE A 411 -14.27 -0.15 -23.50
N LEU A 412 -14.71 0.87 -22.76
CA LEU A 412 -15.62 0.69 -21.62
C LEU A 412 -16.92 0.02 -22.07
N ALA A 413 -17.49 0.45 -23.20
CA ALA A 413 -18.70 -0.14 -23.76
C ALA A 413 -18.50 -1.62 -24.14
N GLU A 414 -17.38 -1.97 -24.74
CA GLU A 414 -17.03 -3.34 -25.09
C GLU A 414 -16.80 -4.19 -23.83
N TYR A 415 -16.00 -3.72 -22.87
CA TYR A 415 -15.72 -4.40 -21.61
C TYR A 415 -17.01 -4.74 -20.87
N TYR A 416 -17.86 -3.74 -20.59
CA TYR A 416 -19.14 -3.95 -19.90
C TYR A 416 -20.17 -4.72 -20.74
N SER A 417 -19.92 -4.99 -22.04
CA SER A 417 -20.76 -5.89 -22.84
C SER A 417 -20.35 -7.36 -22.72
N LYS A 418 -19.09 -7.62 -22.35
CA LYS A 418 -18.51 -8.96 -22.19
C LYS A 418 -18.43 -9.40 -20.75
N GLU A 419 -18.26 -8.47 -19.84
CA GLU A 419 -18.32 -8.70 -18.41
C GLU A 419 -19.62 -9.46 -18.10
N ASN A 420 -19.44 -10.73 -17.75
CA ASN A 420 -20.54 -11.60 -17.40
C ASN A 420 -20.54 -11.67 -15.87
N LEU A 421 -21.61 -11.17 -15.25
CA LEU A 421 -21.89 -11.34 -13.82
C LEU A 421 -22.20 -12.81 -13.48
N SER A 422 -21.63 -13.81 -14.17
CA SER A 422 -21.57 -15.17 -13.67
C SER A 422 -20.60 -15.17 -12.48
N SER A 423 -21.01 -14.49 -11.40
CA SER A 423 -20.30 -14.47 -10.15
C SER A 423 -20.44 -15.86 -9.55
N THR A 424 -19.31 -16.48 -9.32
CA THR A 424 -19.26 -17.65 -8.47
C THR A 424 -19.29 -17.12 -7.06
N LYS A 425 -20.40 -17.39 -6.36
CA LYS A 425 -20.58 -16.96 -4.96
C LYS A 425 -19.31 -17.29 -4.16
N PRO A 426 -18.79 -16.36 -3.36
CA PRO A 426 -17.65 -16.66 -2.50
C PRO A 426 -17.99 -17.82 -1.56
N VAL A 427 -17.03 -18.69 -1.34
CA VAL A 427 -17.08 -19.84 -0.45
C VAL A 427 -15.76 -19.91 0.30
N ILE A 428 -15.85 -20.08 1.62
CA ILE A 428 -14.70 -20.42 2.45
C ILE A 428 -14.85 -21.89 2.87
N SER A 429 -13.79 -22.68 2.71
CA SER A 429 -13.74 -24.09 3.11
C SER A 429 -12.44 -24.40 3.85
N ASP A 430 -12.34 -25.61 4.41
CA ASP A 430 -11.15 -26.09 5.09
C ASP A 430 -10.63 -25.15 6.19
N PHE A 431 -11.55 -24.51 6.94
CA PHE A 431 -11.19 -23.58 8.00
C PHE A 431 -10.66 -24.33 9.22
N GLU A 432 -9.38 -24.12 9.51
CA GLU A 432 -8.68 -24.68 10.67
C GLU A 432 -8.22 -23.54 11.57
N VAL A 433 -8.49 -23.63 12.87
CA VAL A 433 -8.06 -22.66 13.89
C VAL A 433 -7.25 -23.38 14.95
N SER A 434 -6.19 -22.76 15.43
CA SER A 434 -5.41 -23.24 16.57
C SER A 434 -6.34 -23.49 17.77
N PRO A 435 -6.37 -24.70 18.35
CA PRO A 435 -7.33 -25.05 19.40
C PRO A 435 -7.10 -24.27 20.70
N THR A 436 -5.86 -23.81 20.90
CA THR A 436 -5.45 -22.99 22.03
C THR A 436 -4.63 -21.81 21.54
N ALA A 437 -4.66 -20.71 22.30
CA ALA A 437 -3.79 -19.57 22.08
C ALA A 437 -3.38 -18.92 23.41
N SER A 438 -2.28 -18.19 23.38
CA SER A 438 -1.79 -17.32 24.46
C SER A 438 -0.84 -16.31 23.83
N LEU A 439 -0.23 -15.43 24.61
CA LEU A 439 0.77 -14.50 24.05
C LEU A 439 1.97 -15.26 23.49
N VAL A 440 2.27 -16.44 24.03
CA VAL A 440 3.40 -17.28 23.61
C VAL A 440 3.04 -18.22 22.46
N ARG A 441 1.74 -18.48 22.26
CA ARG A 441 1.17 -19.20 21.11
C ARG A 441 0.11 -18.33 20.42
N PRO A 442 0.47 -17.48 19.45
CA PRO A 442 -0.49 -16.61 18.78
C PRO A 442 -1.60 -17.43 18.12
N ILE A 443 -2.76 -16.80 17.92
CA ILE A 443 -3.88 -17.40 17.19
C ILE A 443 -3.40 -17.66 15.76
N LYS A 444 -3.57 -18.89 15.28
CA LYS A 444 -3.24 -19.27 13.90
C LYS A 444 -4.47 -19.89 13.26
N PHE A 445 -4.80 -19.49 12.05
CA PHE A 445 -5.86 -20.12 11.28
C PHE A 445 -5.53 -20.20 9.80
N SER A 446 -6.15 -21.14 9.10
CA SER A 446 -6.02 -21.31 7.66
C SER A 446 -7.33 -21.72 7.04
N TYR A 447 -7.52 -21.40 5.76
CA TYR A 447 -8.71 -21.72 4.99
C TYR A 447 -8.41 -21.77 3.51
N ARG A 448 -9.37 -22.27 2.73
CA ARG A 448 -9.44 -22.10 1.28
C ARG A 448 -10.58 -21.16 0.94
N MET A 449 -10.33 -20.27 -0.01
CA MET A 449 -11.32 -19.38 -0.59
C MET A 449 -11.59 -19.84 -2.02
N PHE A 450 -12.85 -19.78 -2.44
CA PHE A 450 -13.26 -19.99 -3.82
C PHE A 450 -14.34 -18.99 -4.18
N GLY A 451 -14.24 -18.34 -5.33
CA GLY A 451 -15.25 -17.39 -5.78
C GLY A 451 -14.75 -16.54 -6.92
N SER A 452 -15.51 -15.52 -7.29
CA SER A 452 -15.06 -14.50 -8.25
C SER A 452 -15.45 -13.11 -7.79
N ASN A 453 -14.68 -12.09 -8.17
CA ASN A 453 -14.92 -10.68 -7.81
C ASN A 453 -14.95 -10.45 -6.28
N ILE A 454 -14.08 -11.14 -5.53
CA ILE A 454 -13.98 -10.98 -4.09
C ILE A 454 -13.32 -9.62 -3.82
N VAL A 455 -14.07 -8.71 -3.18
CA VAL A 455 -13.60 -7.36 -2.85
C VAL A 455 -13.16 -7.23 -1.40
N LYS A 456 -13.71 -8.08 -0.54
CA LYS A 456 -13.45 -8.03 0.89
C LYS A 456 -13.10 -9.41 1.42
N ASN A 457 -12.03 -9.45 2.21
CA ASN A 457 -11.74 -10.55 3.13
C ASN A 457 -11.48 -9.93 4.50
N GLN A 458 -12.32 -10.27 5.46
CA GLN A 458 -12.22 -9.80 6.83
C GLN A 458 -12.21 -10.96 7.79
N TRP A 459 -11.24 -10.96 8.69
CA TRP A 459 -11.32 -11.79 9.86
C TRP A 459 -11.84 -11.00 11.05
N LEU A 460 -12.64 -11.69 11.84
CA LEU A 460 -13.40 -11.16 12.96
C LEU A 460 -12.99 -11.93 14.20
N GLN A 461 -12.67 -11.22 15.29
CA GLN A 461 -12.41 -11.84 16.59
C GLN A 461 -13.54 -11.53 17.55
N PHE A 462 -14.09 -12.56 18.16
CA PHE A 462 -15.15 -12.49 19.15
C PHE A 462 -14.70 -13.01 20.51
N TYR A 463 -15.18 -12.37 21.56
CA TYR A 463 -15.07 -12.80 22.95
C TYR A 463 -16.46 -13.13 23.51
N TYR A 464 -16.49 -13.90 24.59
CA TYR A 464 -17.73 -14.33 25.23
C TYR A 464 -17.94 -13.57 26.54
N GLU A 465 -19.00 -12.77 26.62
CA GLU A 465 -19.33 -11.94 27.78
C GLU A 465 -20.83 -12.06 28.09
N ASN A 466 -21.18 -12.31 29.35
CA ASN A 466 -22.58 -12.35 29.83
C ASN A 466 -23.52 -13.26 29.01
N GLY A 467 -23.01 -14.37 28.47
CA GLY A 467 -23.81 -15.32 27.70
C GLY A 467 -23.90 -15.04 26.21
N GLU A 468 -23.32 -13.92 25.74
CA GLU A 468 -23.38 -13.46 24.35
C GLU A 468 -21.98 -13.39 23.73
N TRP A 469 -21.88 -13.63 22.42
CA TRP A 469 -20.66 -13.39 21.65
C TRP A 469 -20.60 -11.92 21.24
N LYS A 470 -19.48 -11.26 21.51
CA LYS A 470 -19.23 -9.85 21.18
C LYS A 470 -17.99 -9.72 20.32
N LEU A 471 -18.03 -8.84 19.34
CA LEU A 471 -16.97 -8.59 18.37
C LEU A 471 -15.94 -7.65 18.99
N ALA A 472 -14.70 -8.11 19.11
CA ALA A 472 -13.56 -7.30 19.55
C ALA A 472 -12.87 -6.61 18.37
N ARG A 473 -12.65 -7.34 17.26
CA ARG A 473 -11.84 -6.85 16.14
C ARG A 473 -12.44 -7.20 14.80
N ILE A 474 -12.33 -6.26 13.86
CA ILE A 474 -12.54 -6.43 12.43
C ILE A 474 -11.23 -6.06 11.78
N ILE A 475 -10.65 -6.96 10.99
CA ILE A 475 -9.38 -6.70 10.33
C ILE A 475 -9.51 -7.15 8.87
N SER A 476 -9.36 -6.22 7.95
CA SER A 476 -9.33 -6.52 6.51
C SER A 476 -7.98 -7.14 6.12
N GLN A 477 -7.99 -8.26 5.40
CA GLN A 477 -6.80 -8.99 4.98
C GLN A 477 -6.32 -8.56 3.59
N ARG A 478 -4.99 -8.38 3.45
CA ARG A 478 -4.31 -8.31 2.16
C ARG A 478 -4.08 -9.73 1.64
N ALA A 479 -4.75 -10.12 0.56
CA ALA A 479 -4.26 -11.25 -0.22
C ALA A 479 -3.15 -10.77 -1.15
N MET A 480 -1.99 -11.43 -1.09
CA MET A 480 -0.92 -11.22 -2.07
C MET A 480 -1.01 -12.32 -3.11
N THR A 481 -1.08 -11.94 -4.37
CA THR A 481 -1.09 -12.85 -5.52
C THR A 481 0.15 -12.58 -6.35
N THR A 482 0.84 -13.62 -6.80
CA THR A 482 1.94 -13.48 -7.75
C THR A 482 1.43 -13.77 -9.15
N LEU A 483 1.47 -12.77 -10.02
CA LEU A 483 1.12 -12.89 -11.43
C LEU A 483 2.12 -13.82 -12.16
N ALA A 484 1.73 -14.32 -13.33
CA ALA A 484 2.52 -15.29 -14.10
C ALA A 484 3.93 -14.78 -14.54
N ASN A 485 4.16 -13.47 -14.53
CA ASN A 485 5.47 -12.86 -14.77
C ASN A 485 6.31 -12.67 -13.49
N GLY A 486 5.85 -13.15 -12.34
CA GLY A 486 6.51 -12.98 -11.04
C GLY A 486 6.17 -11.68 -10.31
N LYS A 487 5.35 -10.78 -10.90
CA LYS A 487 4.91 -9.55 -10.24
C LYS A 487 3.97 -9.90 -9.08
N THR A 488 4.25 -9.42 -7.88
CA THR A 488 3.33 -9.55 -6.74
C THR A 488 2.35 -8.38 -6.75
N VAL A 489 1.06 -8.69 -6.60
CA VAL A 489 -0.05 -7.74 -6.58
C VAL A 489 -0.93 -8.00 -5.35
N TYR A 490 -1.63 -6.97 -4.90
CA TYR A 490 -2.58 -7.07 -3.80
C TYR A 490 -3.99 -7.30 -4.35
N GLY A 491 -4.63 -8.37 -3.91
CA GLY A 491 -5.99 -8.74 -4.32
C GLY A 491 -6.20 -10.25 -4.25
N ILE A 492 -7.46 -10.64 -4.11
CA ILE A 492 -7.88 -12.05 -4.07
C ILE A 492 -8.20 -12.47 -5.50
N SER A 493 -7.43 -13.42 -6.02
CA SER A 493 -7.68 -13.98 -7.35
C SER A 493 -8.99 -14.73 -7.40
N ASP A 494 -9.66 -14.66 -8.55
CA ASP A 494 -10.75 -15.54 -8.88
C ASP A 494 -10.33 -17.02 -8.78
N GLY A 495 -11.28 -17.88 -8.40
CA GLY A 495 -11.05 -19.30 -8.23
C GLY A 495 -10.49 -19.67 -6.85
N LEU A 496 -9.75 -20.78 -6.79
CA LEU A 496 -9.32 -21.38 -5.53
C LEU A 496 -8.02 -20.75 -5.03
N SER A 497 -8.05 -20.14 -3.85
CA SER A 497 -6.87 -19.61 -3.16
C SER A 497 -6.81 -20.12 -1.72
N LYS A 498 -5.63 -20.05 -1.09
CA LYS A 498 -5.42 -20.45 0.31
C LYS A 498 -5.14 -19.21 1.15
N GLY A 499 -5.86 -19.06 2.26
CA GLY A 499 -5.63 -18.03 3.28
C GLY A 499 -4.94 -18.60 4.51
N ILE A 500 -4.08 -17.79 5.14
CA ILE A 500 -3.48 -18.06 6.44
C ILE A 500 -3.54 -16.76 7.24
N GLY A 501 -4.11 -16.80 8.43
CA GLY A 501 -4.19 -15.66 9.34
C GLY A 501 -3.44 -15.91 10.65
N ARG A 502 -2.93 -14.83 11.24
CA ARG A 502 -2.29 -14.83 12.56
C ARG A 502 -2.76 -13.63 13.38
N SER A 503 -2.84 -13.81 14.70
CA SER A 503 -3.12 -12.73 15.67
C SER A 503 -2.29 -12.89 16.92
N SER A 504 -1.82 -11.78 17.47
CA SER A 504 -1.53 -11.73 18.91
C SER A 504 -2.80 -11.87 19.74
N THR A 505 -2.67 -12.35 20.98
CA THR A 505 -3.77 -12.46 21.95
C THR A 505 -3.91 -11.15 22.74
N VAL A 506 -4.26 -10.09 22.02
CA VAL A 506 -4.46 -8.75 22.58
C VAL A 506 -5.84 -8.22 22.18
N GLU A 507 -6.47 -7.45 23.06
CA GLU A 507 -7.70 -6.69 22.87
C GLU A 507 -7.44 -5.20 23.04
N MET A 508 -8.34 -4.38 22.50
CA MET A 508 -8.20 -2.93 22.52
C MET A 508 -9.30 -2.30 23.36
N PHE A 509 -8.91 -1.36 24.19
CA PHE A 509 -9.78 -0.59 25.04
C PHE A 509 -9.68 0.88 24.65
N LEU A 510 -10.82 1.56 24.62
CA LEU A 510 -10.85 3.00 24.50
C LEU A 510 -10.79 3.61 25.90
N SER A 511 -9.86 4.54 26.11
CA SER A 511 -9.59 5.18 27.38
C SER A 511 -9.72 6.69 27.28
N ASP A 512 -10.23 7.33 28.34
CA ASP A 512 -10.15 8.79 28.54
C ASP A 512 -9.05 9.22 29.53
N GLY A 513 -8.19 8.26 29.92
CA GLY A 513 -7.16 8.41 30.93
C GLY A 513 -7.64 8.20 32.38
N THR A 514 -8.96 8.02 32.60
CA THR A 514 -9.53 7.67 33.91
C THR A 514 -10.33 6.38 33.89
N THR A 515 -11.04 6.14 32.80
CA THR A 515 -11.86 4.94 32.57
C THR A 515 -11.45 4.33 31.24
N SER A 516 -11.39 2.99 31.17
CA SER A 516 -11.13 2.24 29.95
C SER A 516 -12.26 1.26 29.69
N GLU A 517 -12.75 1.22 28.45
CA GLU A 517 -13.84 0.35 28.01
C GLU A 517 -13.40 -0.52 26.84
N MET A 518 -13.78 -1.80 26.85
CA MET A 518 -13.52 -2.68 25.72
C MET A 518 -14.42 -2.29 24.55
N VAL A 519 -13.82 -2.10 23.37
CA VAL A 519 -14.51 -1.61 22.17
C VAL A 519 -14.30 -2.55 20.98
N THR A 520 -15.22 -2.51 20.02
CA THR A 520 -14.94 -3.12 18.72
C THR A 520 -14.02 -2.17 17.95
N VAL A 521 -12.86 -2.66 17.54
CA VAL A 521 -11.94 -1.92 16.68
C VAL A 521 -11.96 -2.49 15.27
N ASP A 522 -12.16 -1.61 14.30
CA ASP A 522 -12.07 -1.89 12.87
C ASP A 522 -10.73 -1.37 12.34
N LYS A 523 -9.85 -2.28 11.94
CA LYS A 523 -8.61 -1.94 11.24
C LYS A 523 -8.93 -1.79 9.75
N ARG A 524 -8.98 -0.54 9.28
CA ARG A 524 -9.28 -0.24 7.87
C ARG A 524 -8.01 -0.23 7.02
N TRP A 525 -8.17 -0.69 5.78
CA TRP A 525 -7.15 -0.84 4.73
C TRP A 525 -7.88 -0.55 3.40
N PRO A 526 -7.33 0.08 2.34
CA PRO A 526 -5.94 0.44 2.01
C PRO A 526 -5.55 1.92 2.17
N ALA A 527 -6.49 2.79 2.55
CA ALA A 527 -6.27 4.23 2.52
C ALA A 527 -5.29 4.73 3.61
N GLU A 528 -5.41 4.23 4.85
CA GLU A 528 -4.69 4.78 6.01
C GLU A 528 -4.53 3.71 7.12
N ASP A 529 -3.39 3.65 7.82
CA ASP A 529 -3.14 2.68 8.92
C ASP A 529 -3.84 3.14 10.22
N PHE A 530 -5.17 3.17 10.20
CA PHE A 530 -5.99 3.61 11.31
C PHE A 530 -6.80 2.47 11.94
N PHE A 531 -6.88 2.52 13.26
CA PHE A 531 -7.91 1.84 14.03
C PHE A 531 -9.14 2.74 14.15
N VAL A 532 -10.31 2.19 13.85
CA VAL A 532 -11.57 2.92 13.90
C VAL A 532 -12.46 2.35 14.99
N VAL A 533 -12.97 3.22 15.87
CA VAL A 533 -13.94 2.87 16.91
C VAL A 533 -15.24 3.60 16.64
N GLY A 534 -16.33 2.83 16.52
CA GLY A 534 -17.66 3.39 16.34
C GLY A 534 -18.36 3.69 17.68
N GLY A 535 -19.12 4.78 17.71
CA GLY A 535 -19.87 5.17 18.90
C GLY A 535 -20.87 6.29 18.62
N ILE A 536 -21.40 6.85 19.70
CA ILE A 536 -22.23 8.05 19.68
C ILE A 536 -21.39 9.17 20.29
N TYR A 537 -21.12 10.21 19.49
CA TYR A 537 -20.49 11.42 19.95
C TYR A 537 -21.55 12.39 20.48
N GLN A 538 -21.26 13.06 21.59
CA GLN A 538 -22.12 14.05 22.19
C GLN A 538 -21.34 15.29 22.60
N ARG A 539 -21.85 16.47 22.18
CA ARG A 539 -21.39 17.79 22.61
C ARG A 539 -22.58 18.59 23.11
N GLY A 540 -22.60 18.89 24.40
CA GLY A 540 -23.77 19.51 25.04
C GLY A 540 -25.01 18.61 24.94
N ASN A 541 -26.04 19.06 24.23
CA ASN A 541 -27.30 18.33 24.03
C ASN A 541 -27.39 17.65 22.65
N GLU A 542 -26.38 17.81 21.80
CA GLU A 542 -26.38 17.27 20.43
C GLU A 542 -25.66 15.94 20.40
N ASN A 543 -26.30 14.94 19.78
CA ASN A 543 -25.76 13.60 19.61
C ASN A 543 -25.64 13.29 18.11
N ALA A 544 -24.54 12.64 17.72
CA ALA A 544 -24.33 12.14 16.37
C ALA A 544 -23.71 10.74 16.40
N ASP A 545 -24.06 9.88 15.44
CA ASP A 545 -23.27 8.69 15.17
C ASP A 545 -21.86 9.13 14.76
N ALA A 546 -20.84 8.46 15.29
CA ALA A 546 -19.47 8.88 15.12
C ALA A 546 -18.49 7.72 15.03
N GLN A 547 -17.35 7.99 14.40
CA GLN A 547 -16.20 7.12 14.28
C GLN A 547 -14.96 7.89 14.75
N LEU A 548 -14.26 7.37 15.76
CA LEU A 548 -12.96 7.87 16.18
C LEU A 548 -11.88 7.07 15.46
N TYR A 549 -10.96 7.76 14.82
CA TYR A 549 -9.81 7.21 14.11
C TYR A 549 -8.58 7.36 15.02
N PHE A 550 -7.77 6.32 15.12
CA PHE A 550 -6.57 6.30 15.96
C PHE A 550 -5.39 5.80 15.15
N TYR A 551 -4.26 6.49 15.27
CA TYR A 551 -3.01 6.03 14.67
C TYR A 551 -2.65 4.65 15.21
N GLU A 552 -2.41 3.69 14.32
CA GLU A 552 -1.96 2.35 14.74
C GLU A 552 -0.67 2.44 15.56
N SER A 553 0.25 3.33 15.19
CA SER A 553 1.58 3.50 15.79
C SER A 553 1.60 3.76 17.30
N ASN A 554 0.63 4.49 17.83
CA ASN A 554 0.64 4.91 19.24
C ASN A 554 -0.75 4.94 19.90
N GLY A 555 -1.81 4.62 19.16
CA GLY A 555 -3.17 4.57 19.71
C GLY A 555 -3.73 5.96 20.03
N SER A 556 -3.04 7.04 19.67
CA SER A 556 -3.55 8.39 19.82
C SER A 556 -4.61 8.69 18.77
N ILE A 557 -5.58 9.50 19.16
CA ILE A 557 -6.66 9.90 18.26
C ILE A 557 -6.10 10.74 17.10
N ALA A 558 -6.46 10.36 15.88
CA ALA A 558 -6.11 11.02 14.64
C ALA A 558 -7.23 11.94 14.16
N ASN A 559 -8.47 11.46 14.15
CA ASN A 559 -9.62 12.19 13.64
C ASN A 559 -10.93 11.71 14.28
N VAL A 560 -11.96 12.53 14.20
CA VAL A 560 -13.33 12.21 14.58
C VAL A 560 -14.24 12.50 13.40
N GLN A 561 -14.83 11.44 12.87
CA GLN A 561 -15.85 11.54 11.85
C GLN A 561 -17.22 11.46 12.52
N ILE A 562 -18.13 12.35 12.17
CA ILE A 562 -19.52 12.35 12.64
C ILE A 562 -20.46 12.25 11.45
N THR A 563 -21.57 11.57 11.65
CA THR A 563 -22.67 11.52 10.69
C THR A 563 -23.76 12.47 11.16
N VAL A 564 -23.98 13.53 10.39
CA VAL A 564 -25.02 14.53 10.66
C VAL A 564 -26.11 14.44 9.60
N GLN A 565 -27.35 14.78 9.96
CA GLN A 565 -28.40 14.96 8.95
C GLN A 565 -28.26 16.34 8.31
N GLY A 566 -28.07 16.34 7.00
CA GLY A 566 -28.12 17.53 6.16
C GLY A 566 -29.53 18.15 6.11
N PRO A 567 -29.65 19.40 5.64
CA PRO A 567 -30.91 20.14 5.61
C PRO A 567 -32.03 19.51 4.76
N ASP A 568 -31.67 18.60 3.85
CA ASP A 568 -32.55 17.84 2.96
C ASP A 568 -32.87 16.42 3.48
N GLY A 569 -32.36 16.06 4.67
CA GLY A 569 -32.55 14.76 5.30
C GLY A 569 -31.53 13.70 4.87
N HIS A 570 -30.58 14.02 3.99
CA HIS A 570 -29.48 13.12 3.65
C HIS A 570 -28.42 13.09 4.76
N GLN A 571 -27.79 11.94 4.99
CA GLN A 571 -26.68 11.86 5.93
C GLN A 571 -25.43 12.45 5.28
N VAL A 572 -24.82 13.43 5.93
CA VAL A 572 -23.54 14.03 5.53
C VAL A 572 -22.48 13.58 6.53
N ILE A 573 -21.34 13.17 6.00
CA ILE A 573 -20.16 12.86 6.79
C ILE A 573 -19.45 14.18 7.07
N GLY A 574 -19.44 14.59 8.34
CA GLY A 574 -18.62 15.69 8.83
C GLY A 574 -17.38 15.15 9.52
N TYR A 575 -16.30 15.93 9.50
CA TYR A 575 -15.16 15.71 10.39
C TYR A 575 -15.18 16.79 11.46
N LEU A 576 -14.98 16.39 12.71
CA LEU A 576 -14.81 17.34 13.81
C LEU A 576 -13.33 17.70 13.91
N PRO A 577 -12.94 18.94 13.58
CA PRO A 577 -11.54 19.32 13.55
C PRO A 577 -10.90 19.38 14.95
N TYR A 578 -11.70 19.44 16.01
CA TYR A 578 -11.21 19.36 17.40
C TYR A 578 -12.27 18.86 18.38
N LEU A 579 -11.79 18.11 19.36
CA LEU A 579 -12.52 17.75 20.57
C LEU A 579 -12.35 18.85 21.62
N GLN A 580 -13.37 19.05 22.46
CA GLN A 580 -13.41 20.02 23.54
C GLN A 580 -13.56 19.31 24.88
N ASP A 581 -13.04 19.93 25.95
CA ASP A 581 -13.23 19.42 27.31
C ASP A 581 -14.72 19.23 27.62
N GLY A 582 -15.07 18.02 28.04
CA GLY A 582 -16.46 17.66 28.34
C GLY A 582 -17.24 17.06 27.17
N ASP A 583 -16.66 17.01 25.95
CA ASP A 583 -17.20 16.17 24.89
C ASP A 583 -17.22 14.71 25.37
N THR A 584 -18.31 14.00 25.08
CA THR A 584 -18.44 12.60 25.48
C THR A 584 -18.56 11.69 24.27
N PHE A 585 -17.94 10.53 24.33
CA PHE A 585 -18.06 9.49 23.33
C PHE A 585 -18.53 8.20 23.99
N THR A 586 -19.66 7.66 23.52
CA THR A 586 -20.22 6.40 23.98
C THR A 586 -19.91 5.34 22.93
N PRO A 587 -18.83 4.55 23.08
CA PRO A 587 -18.50 3.52 22.10
C PRO A 587 -19.58 2.45 22.08
N TYR A 588 -19.71 1.76 20.95
CA TYR A 588 -20.49 0.53 20.88
C TYR A 588 -19.58 -0.68 20.58
N VAL A 589 -20.00 -1.83 21.10
CA VAL A 589 -19.52 -3.14 20.65
C VAL A 589 -20.61 -3.81 19.83
N TYR A 590 -20.23 -4.72 18.93
CA TYR A 590 -21.21 -5.50 18.19
C TYR A 590 -21.42 -6.85 18.84
N LYS A 591 -22.66 -7.18 19.21
CA LYS A 591 -23.02 -8.52 19.67
C LYS A 591 -23.62 -9.35 18.55
N LEU A 592 -23.26 -10.64 18.53
CA LEU A 592 -23.78 -11.59 17.56
C LEU A 592 -25.17 -12.07 17.99
N THR A 593 -26.15 -11.86 17.13
CA THR A 593 -27.55 -12.27 17.31
C THR A 593 -27.98 -13.21 16.18
N GLN A 594 -29.18 -13.80 16.30
CA GLN A 594 -29.75 -14.64 15.22
C GLN A 594 -29.93 -13.88 13.89
N SER A 595 -30.12 -12.55 13.95
CA SER A 595 -30.28 -11.68 12.79
C SER A 595 -28.99 -11.02 12.31
N GLY A 596 -27.83 -11.39 12.87
CA GLY A 596 -26.53 -10.77 12.57
C GLY A 596 -25.98 -9.92 13.72
N LEU A 597 -25.14 -8.94 13.41
CA LEU A 597 -24.51 -8.07 14.41
C LEU A 597 -25.48 -6.96 14.88
N ALA A 598 -25.61 -6.79 16.19
CA ALA A 598 -26.37 -5.70 16.81
C ALA A 598 -25.44 -4.81 17.65
N LYS A 599 -25.64 -3.49 17.60
CA LYS A 599 -24.86 -2.54 18.42
C LYS A 599 -25.28 -2.62 19.90
N GLU A 600 -24.32 -2.60 20.79
CA GLU A 600 -24.49 -2.47 22.24
C GLU A 600 -23.60 -1.32 22.74
N SER A 601 -24.22 -0.27 23.27
CA SER A 601 -23.50 0.87 23.85
C SER A 601 -22.75 0.47 25.13
N ARG A 602 -21.53 0.99 25.27
CA ARG A 602 -20.68 0.88 26.47
C ARG A 602 -20.78 2.13 27.33
N GLN A 603 -19.96 2.23 28.37
CA GLN A 603 -19.93 3.43 29.21
C GLN A 603 -19.45 4.65 28.40
N PRO A 604 -20.07 5.83 28.61
CA PRO A 604 -19.59 7.07 28.00
C PRO A 604 -18.23 7.47 28.58
N LEU A 605 -17.29 7.81 27.70
CA LEU A 605 -15.97 8.32 28.03
C LEU A 605 -15.93 9.84 27.78
N THR A 606 -15.20 10.59 28.60
CA THR A 606 -15.22 12.07 28.52
C THR A 606 -13.87 12.62 28.11
N TYR A 607 -13.82 13.32 26.98
CA TYR A 607 -12.62 13.99 26.51
C TYR A 607 -12.17 15.08 27.49
N LYS A 608 -10.86 15.09 27.79
CA LYS A 608 -10.19 16.14 28.55
C LYS A 608 -8.84 16.47 27.93
N THR A 609 -8.55 17.75 27.83
CA THR A 609 -7.27 18.27 27.37
C THR A 609 -6.17 17.74 28.28
N GLY A 610 -5.17 17.08 27.69
CA GLY A 610 -4.04 16.48 28.38
C GLY A 610 -4.11 14.95 28.53
N THR A 611 -5.30 14.36 28.65
CA THR A 611 -5.47 12.89 28.61
C THR A 611 -5.98 12.42 27.26
N GLY A 612 -6.93 13.15 26.66
CA GLY A 612 -7.54 12.82 25.38
C GLY A 612 -8.28 11.48 25.36
N PHE A 613 -8.65 11.03 24.16
CA PHE A 613 -9.02 9.63 23.93
C PHE A 613 -7.80 8.86 23.40
N GLU A 614 -7.58 7.66 23.92
CA GLU A 614 -6.46 6.80 23.56
C GLU A 614 -6.93 5.34 23.45
N LEU A 615 -6.41 4.62 22.45
CA LEU A 615 -6.53 3.17 22.40
C LEU A 615 -5.43 2.51 23.22
N GLU A 616 -5.83 1.67 24.17
CA GLU A 616 -4.95 0.88 25.02
C GLU A 616 -4.97 -0.59 24.60
N TRP A 617 -3.81 -1.24 24.66
CA TRP A 617 -3.68 -2.68 24.40
C TRP A 617 -3.74 -3.46 25.71
N HIS A 618 -4.54 -4.52 25.73
CA HIS A 618 -4.73 -5.40 26.89
C HIS A 618 -4.59 -6.86 26.46
N LEU A 619 -3.98 -7.71 27.29
CA LEU A 619 -3.90 -9.14 26.97
C LEU A 619 -5.28 -9.79 27.02
N LEU A 620 -5.52 -10.78 26.16
CA LEU A 620 -6.76 -11.56 26.23
C LEU A 620 -6.84 -12.32 27.56
N GLU A 621 -7.98 -12.18 28.23
CA GLU A 621 -8.29 -12.94 29.43
C GLU A 621 -8.48 -14.43 29.09
N PRO A 622 -8.11 -15.35 29.99
CA PRO A 622 -8.34 -16.78 29.79
C PRO A 622 -9.83 -17.07 29.56
N GLY A 623 -10.13 -17.73 28.44
CA GLY A 623 -11.53 -17.82 28.01
C GLY A 623 -11.75 -18.55 26.70
N THR A 624 -13.01 -18.53 26.24
CA THR A 624 -13.38 -19.03 24.91
C THR A 624 -13.51 -17.86 23.97
N TYR A 625 -12.80 -17.94 22.85
CA TYR A 625 -12.86 -16.95 21.80
C TYR A 625 -13.32 -17.62 20.53
N MET A 626 -13.89 -16.83 19.63
CA MET A 626 -14.28 -17.28 18.30
C MET A 626 -13.61 -16.37 17.30
N VAL A 627 -12.99 -16.97 16.30
CA VAL A 627 -12.55 -16.27 15.11
C VAL A 627 -13.48 -16.64 13.98
N ALA A 628 -13.78 -15.67 13.14
CA ALA A 628 -14.48 -15.88 11.89
C ALA A 628 -13.66 -15.29 10.76
N ASP A 629 -13.82 -15.84 9.57
CA ASP A 629 -13.35 -15.25 8.33
C ASP A 629 -14.57 -15.00 7.45
N MET A 630 -14.61 -13.85 6.77
CA MET A 630 -15.73 -13.39 5.97
C MET A 630 -15.23 -12.89 4.62
N LEU A 631 -15.78 -13.46 3.56
CA LEU A 631 -15.61 -12.99 2.19
C LEU A 631 -16.85 -12.29 1.71
N THR A 632 -16.67 -11.15 1.05
CA THR A 632 -17.73 -10.44 0.33
C THR A 632 -17.29 -10.24 -1.12
N ASP A 633 -18.18 -10.57 -2.06
CA ASP A 633 -18.00 -10.23 -3.47
C ASP A 633 -18.57 -8.85 -3.81
N LEU A 634 -18.27 -8.38 -5.02
CA LEU A 634 -18.68 -7.08 -5.55
C LEU A 634 -20.22 -6.88 -5.63
N VAL A 635 -21.01 -7.96 -5.53
CA VAL A 635 -22.48 -7.90 -5.51
C VAL A 635 -23.05 -8.16 -4.10
N ASN A 636 -22.21 -8.00 -3.08
CA ASN A 636 -22.54 -8.13 -1.65
C ASN A 636 -23.03 -9.53 -1.24
N GLN A 637 -22.65 -10.58 -1.98
CA GLN A 637 -22.80 -11.95 -1.50
C GLN A 637 -21.69 -12.28 -0.52
N ASN A 638 -22.09 -12.82 0.63
CA ASN A 638 -21.18 -13.16 1.71
C ASN A 638 -21.01 -14.67 1.88
N SER A 639 -19.82 -15.08 2.26
CA SER A 639 -19.53 -16.37 2.88
C SER A 639 -18.72 -16.16 4.14
N TYR A 640 -19.01 -16.94 5.18
CA TYR A 640 -18.27 -16.88 6.41
C TYR A 640 -18.05 -18.28 6.98
N VAL A 641 -16.97 -18.43 7.72
CA VAL A 641 -16.63 -19.61 8.52
C VAL A 641 -16.28 -19.17 9.92
N VAL A 642 -16.56 -20.01 10.90
CA VAL A 642 -16.28 -19.73 12.31
C VAL A 642 -15.52 -20.88 12.94
N GLY A 643 -14.68 -20.55 13.91
CA GLY A 643 -13.86 -21.50 14.63
C GLY A 643 -13.62 -20.98 16.03
N THR A 644 -13.70 -21.87 17.01
CA THR A 644 -13.51 -21.50 18.41
C THR A 644 -12.16 -21.94 18.90
N LEU A 645 -11.55 -21.13 19.76
CA LEU A 645 -10.31 -21.44 20.43
C LEU A 645 -10.41 -21.14 21.92
N LYS A 646 -9.51 -21.75 22.71
CA LYS A 646 -9.33 -21.42 24.12
C LYS A 646 -8.09 -20.56 24.31
N VAL A 647 -8.28 -19.38 24.87
CA VAL A 647 -7.15 -18.58 25.33
C VAL A 647 -6.76 -19.06 26.72
N GLY A 648 -5.50 -19.46 26.87
CA GLY A 648 -4.92 -19.94 28.11
C GLY A 648 -4.44 -18.80 29.01
N GLN A 649 -3.71 -19.17 30.06
CA GLN A 649 -3.06 -18.21 30.94
C GLN A 649 -2.02 -17.40 30.17
N GLN A 650 -1.96 -16.10 30.44
CA GLN A 650 -0.97 -15.21 29.83
C GLN A 650 0.32 -15.17 30.66
N PRO A 651 1.49 -14.95 30.03
CA PRO A 651 2.74 -14.85 30.77
C PRO A 651 2.73 -13.59 31.63
N THR A 652 3.45 -13.63 32.76
CA THR A 652 3.68 -12.42 33.56
C THR A 652 4.65 -11.50 32.81
N LEU A 653 4.24 -10.25 32.58
CA LEU A 653 5.05 -9.25 31.89
C LEU A 653 5.76 -8.34 32.89
N THR A 654 7.05 -8.10 32.67
CA THR A 654 7.86 -7.17 33.47
C THR A 654 8.25 -5.98 32.60
N PRO A 655 7.91 -4.72 32.96
CA PRO A 655 8.31 -3.55 32.17
C PRO A 655 9.84 -3.40 32.07
N LEU A 656 10.30 -2.84 30.95
CA LEU A 656 11.69 -2.44 30.75
C LEU A 656 12.04 -1.26 31.66
N THR A 657 13.29 -1.17 32.10
CA THR A 657 13.84 -0.03 32.83
C THR A 657 14.47 0.98 31.87
N GLN A 658 14.81 2.18 32.36
CA GLN A 658 15.51 3.17 31.53
C GLN A 658 16.90 2.67 31.09
N ASP A 659 17.55 1.85 31.92
CA ASP A 659 18.84 1.22 31.62
C ASP A 659 18.72 0.21 30.48
N ASP A 660 17.64 -0.60 30.46
CA ASP A 660 17.37 -1.55 29.37
C ASP A 660 17.15 -0.85 28.03
N LEU A 661 16.51 0.33 28.08
CA LEU A 661 16.39 1.25 26.96
C LEU A 661 17.71 2.00 26.68
N SER A 662 18.88 1.50 27.05
CA SER A 662 20.15 2.11 26.64
C SER A 662 21.17 1.11 26.11
N LYS A 663 20.83 -0.18 26.14
CA LYS A 663 21.69 -1.31 25.78
C LYS A 663 21.47 -1.73 24.34
N ASP A 664 22.53 -2.18 23.65
CA ASP A 664 22.40 -2.82 22.35
C ASP A 664 21.91 -4.27 22.52
N TRP A 665 20.85 -4.63 21.81
CA TRP A 665 20.23 -5.96 21.89
C TRP A 665 20.48 -6.77 20.62
N GLN A 666 20.49 -8.09 20.77
CA GLN A 666 20.56 -9.07 19.70
C GLN A 666 19.34 -9.98 19.86
N CYS A 667 18.44 -9.92 18.89
CA CYS A 667 17.16 -10.60 18.95
C CYS A 667 17.17 -11.87 18.11
N GLY A 668 16.31 -12.81 18.45
CA GLY A 668 16.11 -14.00 17.65
C GLY A 668 14.85 -14.74 18.04
N GLN A 669 14.17 -15.28 17.04
CA GLN A 669 13.03 -16.15 17.24
C GLN A 669 13.44 -17.61 17.03
N ILE A 670 12.71 -18.54 17.63
CA ILE A 670 12.80 -19.96 17.24
C ILE A 670 11.78 -20.21 16.15
N GLU A 671 12.26 -20.31 14.92
CA GLU A 671 11.45 -20.75 13.79
C GLU A 671 11.84 -22.17 13.43
N GLN A 672 10.87 -23.09 13.47
CA GLN A 672 11.07 -24.51 13.12
C GLN A 672 12.19 -25.22 13.93
N GLY A 673 12.62 -24.66 15.06
CA GLY A 673 13.68 -25.25 15.90
C GLY A 673 15.08 -24.68 15.70
N ILE A 674 15.21 -23.72 14.79
CA ILE A 674 16.43 -22.98 14.54
C ILE A 674 16.25 -21.58 15.13
N THR A 675 17.27 -21.10 15.83
CA THR A 675 17.33 -19.68 16.20
C THR A 675 17.56 -18.87 14.92
N VAL A 676 16.51 -18.21 14.43
CA VAL A 676 16.62 -17.19 13.38
C VAL A 676 17.04 -15.91 14.09
N GLN A 677 18.31 -15.52 13.92
CA GLN A 677 18.83 -14.30 14.51
C GLN A 677 18.39 -13.09 13.68
N TYR A 678 17.67 -12.17 14.32
CA TYR A 678 17.43 -10.82 13.84
C TYR A 678 18.32 -9.86 14.65
N ARG A 679 19.33 -9.27 14.03
CA ARG A 679 20.18 -8.31 14.75
C ARG A 679 19.48 -6.94 14.81
N ALA A 680 18.72 -6.70 15.87
CA ALA A 680 18.15 -5.39 16.13
C ALA A 680 18.98 -4.63 17.18
N ASP A 681 19.94 -3.81 16.74
CA ASP A 681 20.78 -2.99 17.63
C ASP A 681 20.01 -1.74 18.13
N PHE A 682 19.20 -1.90 19.18
CA PHE A 682 18.46 -0.77 19.75
C PHE A 682 19.37 0.15 20.59
N ASN A 683 19.72 1.34 20.12
CA ASN A 683 20.40 2.36 20.94
C ASN A 683 19.43 3.48 21.33
N PHE A 684 19.00 3.50 22.59
CA PHE A 684 17.94 4.40 23.06
C PHE A 684 18.41 5.62 23.86
N SER A 685 19.73 5.81 23.98
CA SER A 685 20.33 6.97 24.68
C SER A 685 20.33 8.29 23.88
N GLY A 686 19.92 8.28 22.60
CA GLY A 686 20.00 9.45 21.71
C GLY A 686 18.90 9.57 20.64
N GLY A 687 17.77 8.88 20.80
CA GLY A 687 16.66 8.91 19.83
C GLY A 687 17.00 8.33 18.45
N LYS A 688 18.03 7.48 18.37
CA LYS A 688 18.52 6.84 17.14
C LYS A 688 18.54 5.32 17.32
N CYS A 689 17.48 4.65 16.89
CA CYS A 689 17.44 3.21 16.79
C CYS A 689 18.04 2.77 15.43
N ILE A 690 18.77 1.64 15.40
CA ILE A 690 19.31 1.04 14.18
C ILE A 690 18.95 -0.45 14.15
N MET A 691 18.16 -0.87 13.17
CA MET A 691 17.80 -2.28 13.01
C MET A 691 18.52 -2.88 11.79
N SER A 692 19.06 -4.10 11.91
CA SER A 692 19.79 -4.79 10.83
C SER A 692 19.24 -6.21 10.63
N ASP A 693 18.48 -6.43 9.57
CA ASP A 693 17.76 -7.69 9.33
C ASP A 693 18.21 -8.45 8.08
N GLY A 694 19.48 -8.28 7.68
CA GLY A 694 20.04 -8.95 6.50
C GLY A 694 19.58 -8.38 5.16
N LEU A 695 18.53 -7.53 5.14
CA LEU A 695 18.09 -6.74 3.99
C LEU A 695 18.75 -5.35 3.96
N GLY A 696 19.30 -4.88 5.09
CA GLY A 696 19.98 -3.59 5.20
C GLY A 696 20.09 -3.11 6.64
N VAL A 697 20.51 -1.85 6.81
CA VAL A 697 20.54 -1.15 8.10
C VAL A 697 19.49 -0.05 8.04
N SER A 698 18.46 -0.13 8.88
CA SER A 698 17.37 0.86 8.93
C SER A 698 17.48 1.74 10.16
N SER A 699 17.36 3.05 9.98
CA SER A 699 17.15 4.00 11.06
C SER A 699 15.72 3.89 11.59
N CYS A 700 15.54 3.91 12.89
CA CYS A 700 14.22 3.79 13.52
C CYS A 700 13.93 4.84 14.59
N GLN A 701 12.64 5.09 14.82
CA GLN A 701 12.12 5.78 16.00
C GLN A 701 11.41 4.76 16.89
N LEU A 702 11.65 4.87 18.19
CA LEU A 702 11.05 3.97 19.17
C LEU A 702 10.17 4.77 20.12
N THR A 703 8.96 4.28 20.33
CA THR A 703 8.09 4.70 21.44
C THR A 703 7.95 3.52 22.39
N TYR A 704 8.13 3.74 23.69
CA TYR A 704 7.86 2.73 24.72
C TYR A 704 6.87 3.28 25.73
N SER A 705 5.80 2.53 25.98
CA SER A 705 4.77 2.88 26.95
C SER A 705 4.61 1.78 27.98
N ARG A 706 4.35 2.20 29.22
CA ARG A 706 3.99 1.32 30.34
C ARG A 706 2.49 1.36 30.65
N LYS A 707 1.70 2.12 29.89
CA LYS A 707 0.25 2.20 30.07
C LYS A 707 -0.41 0.90 29.62
N ALA A 708 -1.38 0.42 30.40
CA ALA A 708 -2.05 -0.88 30.26
C ALA A 708 -1.08 -2.08 30.28
N ILE A 709 -0.38 -2.33 29.17
CA ILE A 709 0.68 -3.34 29.05
C ILE A 709 1.97 -2.74 28.47
N PRO A 710 3.15 -3.23 28.90
CA PRO A 710 4.44 -2.85 28.31
C PRO A 710 4.48 -3.06 26.80
N HIS A 711 4.45 -1.99 26.02
CA HIS A 711 4.53 -2.09 24.56
C HIS A 711 5.52 -1.09 23.98
N MET A 712 6.10 -1.49 22.86
CA MET A 712 6.98 -0.68 22.05
C MET A 712 6.51 -0.65 20.60
N SER A 713 6.67 0.50 19.97
CA SER A 713 6.47 0.70 18.54
C SER A 713 7.80 1.10 17.93
N ILE A 714 8.22 0.40 16.89
CA ILE A 714 9.45 0.65 16.14
C ILE A 714 9.04 1.13 14.76
N TYR A 715 9.17 2.43 14.52
CA TYR A 715 9.02 2.99 13.18
C TYR A 715 10.34 2.86 12.43
N MET A 716 10.33 2.17 11.31
CA MET A 716 11.50 1.95 10.46
C MET A 716 11.50 2.98 9.35
N LYS A 717 12.30 4.04 9.48
CA LYS A 717 12.28 5.18 8.56
C LYS A 717 12.57 4.77 7.12
N ASP A 718 13.54 3.88 6.91
CA ASP A 718 13.93 3.45 5.56
C ASP A 718 12.91 2.50 4.91
N ARG A 719 11.92 2.05 5.69
CA ARG A 719 10.83 1.16 5.27
C ARG A 719 9.46 1.73 5.62
N PHE A 720 9.39 3.02 5.97
CA PHE A 720 8.27 3.78 6.57
C PHE A 720 7.16 2.93 7.24
N GLU A 721 7.55 1.93 8.02
CA GLU A 721 6.68 0.89 8.58
C GLU A 721 6.82 0.90 10.10
N THR A 722 5.70 0.82 10.82
CA THR A 722 5.70 0.68 12.27
C THR A 722 5.43 -0.76 12.68
N LEU A 723 6.39 -1.36 13.39
CA LEU A 723 6.24 -2.66 14.01
C LEU A 723 5.86 -2.51 15.48
N HIS A 724 4.93 -3.33 15.94
CA HIS A 724 4.40 -3.27 17.30
C HIS A 724 4.75 -4.51 18.10
N PHE A 725 5.32 -4.31 19.29
CA PHE A 725 5.70 -5.39 20.18
C PHE A 725 5.24 -5.12 21.60
N ILE A 726 4.78 -6.17 22.28
CA ILE A 726 4.80 -6.20 23.74
C ILE A 726 6.21 -6.56 24.17
N ALA A 727 6.79 -5.78 25.09
CA ALA A 727 8.17 -5.98 25.54
C ALA A 727 8.22 -6.31 27.03
N SER A 728 8.82 -7.44 27.38
CA SER A 728 8.93 -7.91 28.75
C SER A 728 10.37 -8.22 29.13
N ARG A 729 10.87 -7.56 30.17
CA ARG A 729 12.17 -7.84 30.78
C ARG A 729 12.20 -9.26 31.35
N VAL A 730 13.33 -9.95 31.13
CA VAL A 730 13.61 -11.28 31.71
C VAL A 730 14.72 -11.17 32.74
N SER A 731 15.80 -10.47 32.40
CA SER A 731 16.92 -10.14 33.29
C SER A 731 17.54 -8.80 32.85
N ASP A 732 18.66 -8.40 33.47
CA ASP A 732 19.40 -7.20 33.05
C ASP A 732 20.02 -7.34 31.64
N ASP A 733 20.15 -8.57 31.14
CA ASP A 733 20.77 -8.89 29.84
C ASP A 733 19.81 -9.63 28.88
N ALA A 734 18.51 -9.74 29.22
CA ALA A 734 17.54 -10.45 28.41
C ALA A 734 16.12 -9.84 28.45
N MET A 735 15.42 -9.87 27.31
CA MET A 735 13.99 -9.53 27.21
C MET A 735 13.25 -10.38 26.17
N TRP A 736 11.93 -10.42 26.28
CA TRP A 736 11.00 -10.95 25.27
C TRP A 736 10.35 -9.80 24.49
N LEU A 737 10.20 -9.99 23.18
CA LEU A 737 9.33 -9.20 22.33
C LEU A 737 8.23 -10.13 21.76
N PHE A 738 6.97 -9.68 21.83
CA PHE A 738 5.82 -10.38 21.25
C PHE A 738 5.18 -9.47 20.22
N GLU A 739 5.28 -9.82 18.94
CA GLU A 739 4.74 -8.99 17.86
C GLU A 739 3.21 -9.03 17.83
N LEU A 740 2.57 -7.86 17.71
CA LEU A 740 1.12 -7.77 17.68
C LEU A 740 0.50 -8.43 16.43
N ALA A 741 1.24 -8.57 15.34
CA ALA A 741 0.82 -9.30 14.15
C ALA A 741 0.74 -10.83 14.36
N GLY A 742 1.19 -11.35 15.51
CA GLY A 742 1.05 -12.77 15.87
C GLY A 742 2.14 -13.66 15.32
N THR A 743 3.40 -13.20 15.33
CA THR A 743 4.58 -14.05 15.12
C THR A 743 4.95 -14.82 16.39
N ASP A 744 5.83 -15.81 16.26
CA ASP A 744 6.32 -16.56 17.41
C ASP A 744 7.17 -15.63 18.31
N PRO A 745 7.23 -15.84 19.64
CA PRO A 745 7.95 -14.94 20.54
C PRO A 745 9.43 -14.74 20.16
N ILE A 746 9.90 -13.50 20.24
CA ILE A 746 11.27 -13.10 19.93
C ILE A 746 12.04 -12.91 21.23
N TYR A 747 13.18 -13.55 21.38
CA TYR A 747 14.06 -13.41 22.53
C TYR A 747 15.25 -12.51 22.20
N CYS A 748 15.51 -11.50 23.02
CA CYS A 748 16.60 -10.56 22.85
C CYS A 748 17.59 -10.63 24.01
N VAL A 749 18.89 -10.55 23.69
CA VAL A 749 20.00 -10.54 24.66
C VAL A 749 21.03 -9.45 24.35
N THR A 750 21.77 -8.97 25.34
CA THR A 750 22.86 -8.00 25.12
C THR A 750 24.05 -8.62 24.36
N SER A 751 24.82 -7.80 23.65
CA SER A 751 25.99 -8.26 22.89
C SER A 751 27.02 -8.98 23.79
N GLY A 752 27.39 -10.21 23.43
CA GLY A 752 28.29 -11.07 24.22
C GLY A 752 27.58 -12.11 25.09
N SER A 753 26.25 -12.03 25.20
CA SER A 753 25.42 -13.03 25.89
C SER A 753 25.16 -14.27 25.02
N THR A 754 24.81 -15.38 25.65
CA THR A 754 24.55 -16.65 24.93
C THR A 754 23.20 -16.58 24.20
N PRO A 755 23.11 -17.00 22.93
CA PRO A 755 21.84 -17.08 22.20
C PRO A 755 20.78 -17.92 22.95
N PRO A 756 19.48 -17.70 22.69
CA PRO A 756 18.42 -18.45 23.36
C PRO A 756 18.55 -19.96 23.15
N SER A 757 18.49 -20.72 24.24
CA SER A 757 18.31 -22.17 24.18
C SER A 757 16.82 -22.53 24.11
N THR A 758 16.50 -23.75 23.66
CA THR A 758 15.14 -24.29 23.71
C THR A 758 14.57 -24.28 25.14
N SER A 759 15.41 -24.40 26.17
CA SER A 759 14.96 -24.35 27.57
C SER A 759 14.32 -23.01 27.94
N VAL A 760 14.86 -21.89 27.44
CA VAL A 760 14.30 -20.55 27.71
C VAL A 760 12.87 -20.42 27.14
N TYR A 761 12.61 -21.01 25.98
CA TYR A 761 11.26 -21.04 25.41
C TYR A 761 10.35 -22.00 26.18
N LYS A 762 10.85 -23.17 26.61
CA LYS A 762 10.06 -24.07 27.46
C LYS A 762 9.65 -23.43 28.77
N ASP A 763 10.54 -22.65 29.39
CA ASP A 763 10.22 -21.92 30.63
C ASP A 763 9.15 -20.85 30.37
N LEU A 764 9.25 -20.11 29.26
CA LEU A 764 8.21 -19.16 28.83
C LEU A 764 6.85 -19.85 28.63
N TYR A 765 6.83 -21.02 27.98
CA TYR A 765 5.61 -21.79 27.71
C TYR A 765 5.04 -22.36 29.01
N ALA A 766 5.88 -22.91 29.89
CA ALA A 766 5.48 -23.44 31.19
C ALA A 766 4.80 -22.39 32.07
N ASN A 767 5.24 -21.12 31.99
CA ASN A 767 4.61 -19.99 32.70
C ASN A 767 3.17 -19.69 32.23
N THR A 768 2.75 -20.23 31.09
CA THR A 768 1.37 -20.14 30.57
C THR A 768 0.56 -21.42 30.78
N GLY A 769 1.14 -22.42 31.47
CA GLY A 769 0.56 -23.75 31.60
C GLY A 769 0.73 -24.64 30.35
N ASP A 770 1.56 -24.21 29.39
CA ASP A 770 1.88 -24.96 28.19
C ASP A 770 3.18 -25.75 28.38
N ASN A 771 3.17 -27.05 28.07
CA ASN A 771 4.33 -27.91 28.28
C ASN A 771 5.39 -27.80 27.16
N GLY A 772 5.14 -27.02 26.12
CA GLY A 772 6.06 -26.80 25.01
C GLY A 772 6.44 -28.10 24.30
N GLN A 773 5.57 -29.12 24.27
CA GLN A 773 5.90 -30.45 23.73
C GLN A 773 6.38 -30.42 22.27
N ASP A 774 5.89 -29.48 21.47
CA ASP A 774 6.32 -29.29 20.08
C ASP A 774 7.71 -28.62 19.95
N LEU A 775 8.26 -28.07 21.03
CA LEU A 775 9.63 -27.55 21.08
C LEU A 775 10.67 -28.67 21.17
N ASP A 776 10.29 -29.88 21.64
CA ASP A 776 11.17 -31.06 21.68
C ASP A 776 11.39 -31.70 20.32
N ALA A 777 10.36 -31.71 19.47
CA ALA A 777 10.44 -32.23 18.09
C ALA A 777 11.26 -31.32 17.14
N ARG A 778 11.76 -30.19 17.65
CA ARG A 778 12.45 -29.12 16.92
C ARG A 778 13.97 -29.08 17.16
N GLN A 779 14.56 -30.04 17.88
CA GLN A 779 16.00 -30.09 18.14
C GLN A 779 16.79 -30.87 17.07
N VAL A 780 17.80 -30.21 16.47
CA VAL A 780 18.63 -30.76 15.39
C VAL A 780 19.86 -31.47 15.96
N ASP A 781 19.84 -32.81 15.98
CA ASP A 781 21.01 -33.67 16.28
C ASP A 781 21.48 -34.38 15.00
N SER A 782 22.77 -34.18 14.67
CA SER A 782 23.46 -34.77 13.52
C SER A 782 23.58 -36.30 13.57
N GLU A 783 23.56 -36.93 14.74
CA GLU A 783 23.75 -38.39 14.84
C GLU A 783 22.54 -39.17 14.32
N GLY A 784 21.32 -38.69 14.54
CA GLY A 784 20.16 -39.49 14.18
C GLY A 784 19.62 -39.31 12.76
N MET A 785 20.30 -38.52 11.90
CA MET A 785 20.04 -38.51 10.46
C MET A 785 20.40 -39.86 9.81
N ARG A 786 21.26 -40.66 10.45
CA ARG A 786 21.67 -41.99 10.01
C ARG A 786 20.47 -42.95 9.86
N GLY A 787 20.52 -43.81 8.84
CA GLY A 787 19.48 -44.79 8.53
C GLY A 787 18.72 -44.47 7.24
N SER A 788 17.68 -45.27 6.97
CA SER A 788 16.83 -45.10 5.78
C SER A 788 15.62 -44.19 6.07
N TRP A 789 15.21 -43.45 5.05
CA TRP A 789 14.11 -42.49 5.04
C TRP A 789 13.36 -42.61 3.71
N GLU A 790 12.03 -42.63 3.74
CA GLU A 790 11.19 -42.81 2.54
C GLU A 790 10.01 -41.84 2.48
N SER A 791 9.67 -41.34 1.29
CA SER A 791 8.47 -40.52 1.10
C SER A 791 7.19 -41.34 1.29
N ALA A 792 6.08 -40.68 1.63
CA ALA A 792 4.78 -41.35 1.81
C ALA A 792 4.29 -42.12 0.56
N SER A 793 4.75 -41.73 -0.63
CA SER A 793 4.47 -42.41 -1.90
C SER A 793 5.44 -43.57 -2.22
N ASN A 794 6.42 -43.84 -1.37
CA ASN A 794 7.54 -44.77 -1.57
C ASN A 794 8.37 -44.49 -2.84
N GLN A 795 8.24 -43.30 -3.44
CA GLN A 795 8.95 -42.95 -4.67
C GLN A 795 10.34 -42.39 -4.42
N ILE A 796 10.61 -41.87 -3.22
CA ILE A 796 11.90 -41.30 -2.84
C ILE A 796 12.40 -42.03 -1.59
N LYS A 797 13.61 -42.58 -1.63
CA LYS A 797 14.25 -43.23 -0.48
C LYS A 797 15.70 -42.78 -0.30
N PHE A 798 15.98 -42.12 0.81
CA PHE A 798 17.34 -41.82 1.25
C PHE A 798 17.85 -42.88 2.22
N THR A 799 19.13 -43.20 2.16
CA THR A 799 19.84 -43.98 3.17
C THR A 799 21.13 -43.25 3.49
N PHE A 800 21.32 -42.83 4.74
CA PHE A 800 22.53 -42.17 5.22
C PHE A 800 23.34 -43.15 6.07
N ASN A 801 24.54 -43.50 5.59
CA ASN A 801 25.40 -44.51 6.20
C ASN A 801 26.34 -43.91 7.25
N ASN A 802 26.89 -44.77 8.11
CA ASN A 802 27.79 -44.39 9.20
C ASN A 802 29.16 -43.90 8.73
N ASP A 803 29.56 -44.22 7.51
CA ASP A 803 30.85 -43.86 6.90
C ASP A 803 30.81 -42.51 6.17
N GLY A 804 29.71 -41.75 6.30
CA GLY A 804 29.52 -40.47 5.63
C GLY A 804 29.08 -40.60 4.17
N THR A 805 28.64 -41.78 3.74
CA THR A 805 28.05 -41.98 2.40
C THR A 805 26.52 -41.97 2.43
N PHE A 806 25.89 -41.53 1.34
CA PHE A 806 24.44 -41.63 1.18
C PHE A 806 24.08 -42.39 -0.09
N THR A 807 22.88 -42.97 -0.09
CA THR A 807 22.21 -43.48 -1.28
C THR A 807 20.82 -42.88 -1.35
N TRP A 808 20.49 -42.30 -2.49
CA TRP A 808 19.21 -41.69 -2.80
C TRP A 808 18.57 -42.43 -3.97
N ASN A 809 17.48 -43.15 -3.70
CA ASN A 809 16.74 -43.91 -4.69
C ASN A 809 15.49 -43.12 -5.11
N ILE A 810 15.28 -42.99 -6.41
CA ILE A 810 14.04 -42.49 -7.01
C ILE A 810 13.57 -43.54 -8.01
N GLY A 811 12.48 -44.25 -7.71
CA GLY A 811 12.07 -45.40 -8.52
C GLY A 811 13.17 -46.47 -8.65
N ALA A 812 13.61 -46.77 -9.87
CA ALA A 812 14.62 -47.81 -10.16
C ALA A 812 16.09 -47.30 -10.19
N HIS A 813 16.34 -46.00 -10.01
CA HIS A 813 17.68 -45.41 -10.07
C HIS A 813 18.16 -44.95 -8.69
N ALA A 814 19.46 -45.11 -8.43
CA ALA A 814 20.11 -44.74 -7.18
C ALA A 814 21.28 -43.77 -7.42
N ILE A 815 21.23 -42.60 -6.81
CA ILE A 815 22.37 -41.67 -6.72
C ILE A 815 23.09 -41.99 -5.42
N SER A 816 24.41 -42.16 -5.47
CA SER A 816 25.23 -42.35 -4.27
C SER A 816 26.32 -41.29 -4.18
N GLY A 817 26.73 -40.97 -2.96
CA GLY A 817 27.62 -39.84 -2.71
C GLY A 817 28.12 -39.81 -1.28
N ARG A 818 28.83 -38.73 -0.93
CA ARG A 818 29.12 -38.37 0.46
C ARG A 818 28.11 -37.35 0.95
N TYR A 819 27.80 -37.40 2.24
CA TYR A 819 27.02 -36.36 2.86
C TYR A 819 27.79 -35.74 4.02
N SER A 820 27.55 -34.46 4.27
CA SER A 820 27.94 -33.79 5.50
C SER A 820 26.72 -33.08 6.07
N VAL A 821 26.70 -32.96 7.39
CA VAL A 821 25.59 -32.39 8.14
C VAL A 821 26.14 -31.36 9.08
N ASN A 822 25.56 -30.17 9.09
CA ASN A 822 25.76 -29.19 10.15
C ASN A 822 24.42 -28.87 10.83
N LYS A 823 24.39 -27.81 11.64
CA LYS A 823 23.22 -27.43 12.46
C LYS A 823 21.94 -27.18 11.65
N THR A 824 22.05 -26.79 10.38
CA THR A 824 20.91 -26.34 9.56
C THR A 824 20.90 -26.94 8.16
N TYR A 825 22.04 -27.47 7.72
CA TYR A 825 22.26 -27.87 6.34
C TYR A 825 22.67 -29.33 6.22
N LEU A 826 22.07 -30.00 5.25
CA LEU A 826 22.47 -31.29 4.72
C LEU A 826 23.12 -31.05 3.36
N THR A 827 24.42 -31.31 3.26
CA THR A 827 25.16 -31.19 2.00
C THR A 827 25.38 -32.59 1.42
N LEU A 828 24.89 -32.83 0.20
CA LEU A 828 25.02 -34.08 -0.54
C LEU A 828 25.98 -33.90 -1.70
N ALA A 829 27.13 -34.58 -1.66
CA ALA A 829 28.12 -34.59 -2.73
C ALA A 829 28.05 -35.90 -3.52
N ALA A 830 27.53 -35.87 -4.75
CA ALA A 830 27.39 -37.07 -5.58
C ALA A 830 28.75 -37.62 -6.05
N VAL A 831 28.86 -38.94 -6.23
CA VAL A 831 30.05 -39.52 -6.88
C VAL A 831 29.99 -39.22 -8.39
N SER A 832 30.65 -38.13 -8.80
CA SER A 832 30.82 -37.69 -10.19
C SER A 832 32.32 -37.53 -10.48
N PRO A 833 32.81 -37.68 -11.73
CA PRO A 833 34.23 -37.52 -12.06
C PRO A 833 34.79 -36.09 -11.87
N SER A 834 34.01 -35.14 -11.36
CA SER A 834 34.46 -33.81 -10.93
C SER A 834 34.20 -33.61 -9.43
N PRO A 835 35.21 -33.23 -8.62
CA PRO A 835 35.17 -33.29 -7.15
C PRO A 835 34.28 -32.28 -6.42
N ASP A 836 33.61 -31.34 -7.11
CA ASP A 836 32.98 -30.17 -6.47
C ASP A 836 31.44 -30.13 -6.53
N TYR A 837 30.76 -31.21 -6.93
CA TYR A 837 29.29 -31.22 -6.98
C TYR A 837 28.69 -31.50 -5.61
N SER A 838 28.16 -30.47 -4.92
CA SER A 838 27.42 -30.63 -3.67
C SER A 838 26.11 -29.84 -3.66
N THR A 839 25.01 -30.48 -3.29
CA THR A 839 23.70 -29.84 -3.10
C THR A 839 23.44 -29.67 -1.61
N THR A 840 23.06 -28.46 -1.21
CA THR A 840 22.79 -28.14 0.19
C THR A 840 21.28 -27.97 0.40
N PHE A 841 20.70 -28.80 1.25
CA PHE A 841 19.32 -28.71 1.70
C PHE A 841 19.25 -28.09 3.08
N TYR A 842 18.20 -27.31 3.35
CA TYR A 842 17.78 -27.11 4.73
C TYR A 842 17.09 -28.40 5.18
N TYR A 843 17.34 -28.86 6.40
CA TYR A 843 16.66 -30.06 6.90
C TYR A 843 16.11 -29.86 8.31
N LEU A 844 14.90 -30.37 8.53
CA LEU A 844 14.28 -30.48 9.84
C LEU A 844 14.05 -31.95 10.15
N ARG A 845 14.53 -32.41 11.30
CA ARG A 845 14.35 -33.79 11.73
C ARG A 845 13.50 -33.86 13.00
N GLY A 846 12.38 -34.55 12.92
CA GLY A 846 11.68 -35.14 14.07
C GLY A 846 12.11 -36.59 14.31
N ILE A 847 11.67 -37.18 15.42
CA ILE A 847 12.03 -38.56 15.83
C ILE A 847 11.73 -39.60 14.72
N HIS A 848 10.67 -39.35 13.92
CA HIS A 848 10.15 -40.26 12.87
C HIS A 848 10.06 -39.63 11.46
N LYS A 849 10.39 -38.34 11.32
CA LYS A 849 10.12 -37.53 10.12
C LYS A 849 11.33 -36.64 9.77
N LEU A 850 11.69 -36.57 8.51
CA LEU A 850 12.75 -35.72 7.95
C LEU A 850 12.12 -34.85 6.86
N VAL A 851 12.23 -33.53 6.97
CA VAL A 851 11.75 -32.58 5.96
C VAL A 851 12.95 -31.88 5.35
N LEU A 852 13.13 -32.02 4.04
CA LEU A 852 14.19 -31.33 3.29
C LEU A 852 13.56 -30.16 2.52
N TYR A 853 14.15 -28.98 2.62
CA TYR A 853 13.74 -27.84 1.80
C TYR A 853 14.81 -27.54 0.75
N ASP A 854 14.36 -27.33 -0.49
CA ASP A 854 15.20 -26.82 -1.56
C ASP A 854 15.43 -25.30 -1.44
N SER A 855 16.24 -24.73 -2.33
CA SER A 855 16.51 -23.28 -2.40
C SER A 855 15.27 -22.42 -2.68
N SER A 856 14.17 -23.02 -3.14
CA SER A 856 12.87 -22.38 -3.41
C SER A 856 11.84 -22.65 -2.30
N ASN A 857 12.29 -23.20 -1.17
CA ASN A 857 11.49 -23.49 0.01
C ASN A 857 10.39 -24.58 -0.16
N ASN A 858 10.51 -25.45 -1.18
CA ASN A 858 9.61 -26.59 -1.32
C ASN A 858 10.03 -27.73 -0.39
N ALA A 859 9.06 -28.31 0.34
CA ALA A 859 9.32 -29.36 1.33
C ALA A 859 9.20 -30.78 0.75
N ILE A 860 10.25 -31.59 0.92
CA ILE A 860 10.25 -33.04 0.72
C ILE A 860 10.13 -33.70 2.09
N VAL A 861 9.03 -34.44 2.32
CA VAL A 861 8.79 -35.14 3.57
C VAL A 861 9.16 -36.62 3.44
N LEU A 862 10.05 -37.09 4.31
CA LEU A 862 10.56 -38.45 4.37
C LEU A 862 10.32 -39.02 5.79
N ASN A 863 10.01 -40.31 5.90
CA ASN A 863 9.70 -41.01 7.17
C ASN A 863 10.60 -42.24 7.33
N ARG A 864 10.73 -42.78 8.55
CA ARG A 864 11.48 -44.03 8.76
C ARG A 864 10.71 -45.25 8.21
N PRO A 865 11.38 -46.21 7.52
CA PRO A 865 10.72 -47.39 6.98
C PRO A 865 10.05 -48.27 8.03
N GLY A 866 8.82 -48.71 7.75
CA GLY A 866 8.08 -49.68 8.56
C GLY A 866 7.01 -49.14 9.51
N GLU A 867 6.81 -47.82 9.58
CA GLU A 867 5.70 -47.21 10.34
C GLU A 867 4.56 -46.79 9.40
N LYS A 868 3.35 -47.27 9.67
CA LYS A 868 2.16 -46.90 8.91
C LYS A 868 1.85 -45.42 9.14
N ILE A 869 1.66 -44.70 8.04
CA ILE A 869 1.06 -43.37 8.00
C ILE A 869 -0.29 -43.46 8.75
N PRO A 870 -0.59 -42.61 9.75
CA PRO A 870 -1.97 -42.33 10.08
C PRO A 870 -2.55 -41.64 8.85
N GLU A 871 -3.28 -42.38 8.03
CA GLU A 871 -4.09 -41.77 6.97
C GLU A 871 -4.90 -40.65 7.62
N ALA A 872 -4.94 -39.48 6.97
CA ALA A 872 -5.99 -38.50 7.21
C ALA A 872 -7.30 -39.29 7.25
N SER A 873 -8.07 -39.10 8.32
CA SER A 873 -9.28 -39.88 8.61
C SER A 873 -10.17 -40.01 7.38
N ASN A 874 -10.03 -41.13 6.66
CA ASN A 874 -11.05 -41.68 5.80
C ASN A 874 -12.16 -42.22 6.71
N GLU A 875 -12.94 -41.33 7.32
CA GLU A 875 -14.31 -41.72 7.64
C GLU A 875 -15.13 -41.66 6.35
N PRO A 876 -15.88 -42.73 6.01
CA PRO A 876 -16.72 -42.73 4.83
C PRO A 876 -17.82 -41.70 4.99
N ALA A 877 -18.03 -40.88 3.95
CA ALA A 877 -19.21 -40.04 3.83
C ALA A 877 -20.49 -40.88 4.06
N PRO A 878 -21.51 -40.36 4.77
CA PRO A 878 -22.77 -41.06 4.93
C PRO A 878 -23.40 -41.30 3.56
N ALA A 879 -23.84 -42.54 3.34
CA ALA A 879 -24.37 -43.02 2.08
C ALA A 879 -25.55 -42.18 1.58
N VAL A 880 -25.38 -41.53 0.43
CA VAL A 880 -26.49 -41.02 -0.39
C VAL A 880 -26.81 -42.09 -1.44
N ALA A 881 -28.08 -42.48 -1.49
CA ALA A 881 -28.59 -43.54 -2.37
C ALA A 881 -28.27 -43.29 -3.85
N PRO A 882 -27.92 -44.33 -4.63
CA PRO A 882 -27.52 -44.17 -6.03
C PRO A 882 -28.74 -43.96 -6.93
N GLY A 883 -28.90 -42.73 -7.43
CA GLY A 883 -29.67 -42.44 -8.63
C GLY A 883 -28.82 -42.70 -9.88
N THR A 884 -29.33 -43.56 -10.75
CA THR A 884 -28.68 -44.06 -11.97
C THR A 884 -28.30 -42.96 -12.98
N ALA A 885 -27.02 -42.86 -13.31
CA ALA A 885 -26.50 -42.23 -14.54
C ALA A 885 -25.47 -43.18 -15.18
N PRO A 886 -25.38 -43.24 -16.52
CA PRO A 886 -24.84 -44.38 -17.26
C PRO A 886 -23.31 -44.48 -17.19
N SER A 887 -22.86 -45.74 -17.19
CA SER A 887 -21.45 -46.15 -17.19
C SER A 887 -20.65 -45.52 -18.33
N GLN A 888 -19.69 -44.65 -17.99
CA GLN A 888 -18.55 -44.39 -18.86
C GLN A 888 -17.57 -45.58 -18.76
N PRO A 889 -17.04 -46.07 -19.88
CA PRO A 889 -16.08 -47.16 -19.86
C PRO A 889 -14.78 -46.69 -19.20
N GLN A 890 -14.32 -47.43 -18.19
CA GLN A 890 -12.99 -47.30 -17.61
C GLN A 890 -11.95 -47.47 -18.74
N GLN A 891 -11.34 -46.37 -19.18
CA GLN A 891 -10.06 -46.44 -19.85
C GLN A 891 -8.99 -46.68 -18.79
N GLN A 892 -8.25 -47.77 -18.94
CA GLN A 892 -6.99 -47.97 -18.23
C GLN A 892 -6.07 -46.77 -18.48
N PRO A 893 -5.26 -46.34 -17.49
CA PRO A 893 -4.27 -45.30 -17.70
C PRO A 893 -3.34 -45.73 -18.83
N VAL A 894 -3.37 -44.98 -19.93
CA VAL A 894 -2.48 -45.16 -21.06
C VAL A 894 -1.06 -44.87 -20.56
N GLN A 895 -0.20 -45.88 -20.53
CA GLN A 895 1.22 -45.64 -20.32
C GLN A 895 1.74 -44.71 -21.42
N PRO A 896 2.50 -43.65 -21.08
CA PRO A 896 3.09 -42.79 -22.10
C PRO A 896 3.98 -43.63 -23.03
N PRO A 897 4.04 -43.29 -24.33
CA PRO A 897 4.87 -44.01 -25.28
C PRO A 897 6.33 -44.00 -24.82
N ALA A 898 7.00 -45.15 -24.90
CA ALA A 898 8.40 -45.30 -24.51
C ALA A 898 9.26 -44.23 -25.23
N PRO A 899 10.00 -43.39 -24.49
CA PRO A 899 10.83 -42.35 -25.10
C PRO A 899 11.96 -42.96 -25.95
N PRO A 900 12.56 -42.21 -26.89
CA PRO A 900 13.69 -42.71 -27.67
C PRO A 900 14.83 -43.17 -26.74
N ASN A 901 15.23 -44.46 -26.82
CA ASN A 901 16.32 -45.05 -26.01
C ASN A 901 17.63 -44.23 -26.01
N GLN A 902 17.83 -43.40 -27.03
CA GLN A 902 19.01 -42.54 -27.16
C GLN A 902 19.06 -41.39 -26.14
N LEU A 903 17.89 -40.91 -25.67
CA LEU A 903 17.77 -39.86 -24.65
C LEU A 903 17.96 -40.38 -23.24
N VAL A 904 17.69 -41.67 -23.00
CA VAL A 904 17.83 -42.28 -21.67
C VAL A 904 19.31 -42.26 -21.24
N GLY A 905 19.56 -41.83 -20.02
CA GLY A 905 20.88 -41.66 -19.44
C GLY A 905 21.08 -40.33 -18.73
N GLN A 906 22.30 -40.10 -18.24
CA GLN A 906 22.70 -38.88 -17.57
C GLN A 906 23.39 -37.92 -18.56
N TRP A 907 23.07 -36.64 -18.48
CA TRP A 907 23.52 -35.59 -19.40
C TRP A 907 24.01 -34.38 -18.62
N TYR A 908 25.16 -33.84 -19.00
CA TYR A 908 25.88 -32.86 -18.19
C TYR A 908 26.43 -31.68 -19.01
N ASN A 909 26.16 -30.46 -18.57
CA ASN A 909 26.79 -29.26 -19.10
C ASN A 909 27.88 -28.79 -18.13
N SER A 910 29.15 -28.81 -18.56
CA SER A 910 30.28 -28.40 -17.73
C SER A 910 30.36 -26.89 -17.49
N TYR A 911 29.71 -26.07 -18.32
CA TYR A 911 29.73 -24.62 -18.22
C TYR A 911 28.63 -24.11 -17.27
N THR A 912 27.41 -24.62 -17.39
CA THR A 912 26.28 -24.27 -16.53
C THR A 912 26.16 -25.16 -15.28
N GLN A 913 26.97 -26.22 -15.18
CA GLN A 913 26.95 -27.21 -14.11
C GLN A 913 25.60 -27.95 -13.96
N THR A 914 24.86 -28.08 -15.07
CA THR A 914 23.54 -28.71 -15.11
C THR A 914 23.66 -30.22 -15.33
N LEU A 915 23.01 -31.04 -14.50
CA LEU A 915 22.86 -32.49 -14.65
C LEU A 915 21.40 -32.87 -14.88
N LEU A 916 21.09 -33.40 -16.07
CA LEU A 916 19.79 -33.93 -16.45
C LEU A 916 19.86 -35.45 -16.56
N THR A 917 19.03 -36.16 -15.81
CA THR A 917 18.86 -37.61 -15.95
C THR A 917 17.49 -37.88 -16.56
N LEU A 918 17.44 -38.71 -17.61
CA LEU A 918 16.22 -39.16 -18.26
C LEU A 918 16.13 -40.70 -18.15
N ASP A 919 15.03 -41.20 -17.62
CA ASP A 919 14.75 -42.63 -17.42
C ASP A 919 13.88 -43.23 -18.54
N ALA A 920 14.08 -44.51 -18.85
CA ALA A 920 13.28 -45.27 -19.81
C ALA A 920 11.79 -45.36 -19.45
N GLY A 921 11.42 -45.21 -18.17
CA GLY A 921 10.05 -45.10 -17.68
C GLY A 921 9.37 -43.74 -17.87
N GLY A 922 10.06 -42.76 -18.48
CA GLY A 922 9.50 -41.44 -18.74
C GLY A 922 9.62 -40.46 -17.57
N TYR A 923 10.53 -40.70 -16.64
CA TYR A 923 10.83 -39.78 -15.52
C TYR A 923 12.14 -39.03 -15.72
N TYR A 924 12.22 -37.81 -15.19
CA TYR A 924 13.46 -37.02 -15.22
C TYR A 924 13.83 -36.47 -13.85
N THR A 925 15.12 -36.19 -13.69
CA THR A 925 15.64 -35.32 -12.64
C THR A 925 16.55 -34.27 -13.27
N LEU A 926 16.34 -33.01 -12.93
CA LEU A 926 17.17 -31.89 -13.35
C LEU A 926 17.80 -31.25 -12.12
N LEU A 927 19.11 -31.13 -12.17
CA LEU A 927 19.97 -30.51 -11.18
C LEU A 927 20.66 -29.34 -11.86
N ASP A 928 20.39 -28.11 -11.43
CA ASP A 928 20.91 -26.89 -12.08
C ASP A 928 21.39 -25.88 -11.02
N GLY A 929 22.69 -25.90 -10.71
CA GLY A 929 23.25 -25.15 -9.59
C GLY A 929 22.59 -25.54 -8.25
N PRO A 930 21.98 -24.60 -7.49
CA PRO A 930 21.26 -24.89 -6.25
C PRO A 930 19.84 -25.43 -6.47
N ASN A 931 19.32 -25.41 -7.71
CA ASN A 931 17.93 -25.75 -8.01
C ASN A 931 17.78 -27.22 -8.41
N TYR A 932 16.69 -27.84 -7.96
CA TYR A 932 16.38 -29.24 -8.24
C TYR A 932 14.93 -29.40 -8.71
N TYR A 933 14.73 -30.19 -9.77
CA TYR A 933 13.42 -30.55 -10.30
C TYR A 933 13.35 -32.05 -10.58
N TYR A 934 12.17 -32.63 -10.42
CA TYR A 934 11.89 -34.01 -10.79
C TYR A 934 10.49 -34.12 -11.37
N GLY A 935 10.21 -35.16 -12.15
CA GLY A 935 8.85 -35.36 -12.63
C GLY A 935 8.81 -36.27 -13.84
N THR A 936 7.77 -36.13 -14.64
CA THR A 936 7.62 -36.92 -15.87
C THR A 936 8.10 -36.11 -17.06
N TYR A 937 8.73 -36.76 -18.01
CA TYR A 937 9.00 -36.16 -19.31
C TYR A 937 8.28 -36.89 -20.42
N THR A 938 7.92 -36.14 -21.45
CA THR A 938 7.41 -36.68 -22.71
C THR A 938 8.22 -36.14 -23.86
N VAL A 939 8.26 -36.91 -24.95
CA VAL A 939 8.96 -36.52 -26.17
C VAL A 939 7.98 -36.58 -27.32
N GLN A 940 7.83 -35.47 -28.04
CA GLN A 940 7.02 -35.39 -29.26
C GLN A 940 7.81 -34.69 -30.35
N GLY A 941 8.26 -35.44 -31.36
CA GLY A 941 9.16 -34.90 -32.38
C GLY A 941 10.51 -34.50 -31.78
N ASP A 942 10.92 -33.25 -32.02
CA ASP A 942 12.12 -32.64 -31.44
C ASP A 942 11.83 -31.85 -30.14
N ILE A 943 10.65 -32.04 -29.54
CA ILE A 943 10.26 -31.39 -28.29
C ILE A 943 10.39 -32.35 -27.12
N LEU A 944 11.21 -31.97 -26.13
CA LEU A 944 11.31 -32.57 -24.81
C LEU A 944 10.47 -31.74 -23.83
N SER A 945 9.38 -32.32 -23.31
CA SER A 945 8.53 -31.69 -22.30
C SER A 945 8.85 -32.25 -20.93
N LEU A 946 9.26 -31.41 -19.99
CA LEU A 946 9.57 -31.74 -18.60
C LEU A 946 8.44 -31.22 -17.70
N SER A 947 7.72 -32.10 -17.02
CA SER A 947 6.55 -31.75 -16.20
C SER A 947 6.79 -32.01 -14.71
N TYR A 948 6.57 -31.01 -13.87
CA TYR A 948 6.70 -31.06 -12.42
C TYR A 948 5.62 -30.20 -11.76
N ALA A 949 5.01 -30.70 -10.68
CA ALA A 949 4.03 -29.98 -9.86
C ALA A 949 2.88 -29.27 -10.64
N GLY A 950 2.43 -29.88 -11.74
CA GLY A 950 1.37 -29.33 -12.60
C GLY A 950 1.83 -28.32 -13.66
N ALA A 951 3.11 -27.95 -13.67
CA ALA A 951 3.72 -27.11 -14.70
C ALA A 951 4.54 -27.96 -15.70
N THR A 952 4.50 -27.59 -16.98
CA THR A 952 5.26 -28.27 -18.05
C THR A 952 6.17 -27.28 -18.78
N SER A 953 7.48 -27.55 -18.76
CA SER A 953 8.48 -26.82 -19.54
C SER A 953 8.83 -27.57 -20.82
N GLN A 954 8.78 -26.89 -21.96
CA GLN A 954 9.11 -27.48 -23.26
C GLN A 954 10.45 -26.96 -23.78
N TYR A 955 11.29 -27.88 -24.26
CA TYR A 955 12.59 -27.61 -24.86
C TYR A 955 12.62 -28.23 -26.25
N ARG A 956 13.16 -27.50 -27.24
CA ARG A 956 13.54 -28.15 -28.50
C ARG A 956 14.90 -28.82 -28.29
N TYR A 957 14.99 -30.13 -28.50
CA TYR A 957 16.23 -30.89 -28.32
C TYR A 957 16.82 -31.33 -29.67
N GLN A 958 18.16 -31.31 -29.77
CA GLN A 958 18.89 -31.86 -30.90
C GLN A 958 20.05 -32.74 -30.41
N LEU A 959 20.11 -33.98 -30.88
CA LEU A 959 21.19 -34.92 -30.57
C LEU A 959 22.30 -34.87 -31.63
N SER A 960 23.55 -34.85 -31.18
CA SER A 960 24.75 -34.98 -32.01
C SER A 960 25.80 -35.82 -31.27
N GLY A 961 25.82 -37.13 -31.52
CA GLY A 961 26.68 -38.07 -30.81
C GLY A 961 26.36 -38.11 -29.31
N ASN A 962 27.36 -37.83 -28.47
CA ASN A 962 27.19 -37.73 -27.02
C ASN A 962 26.69 -36.34 -26.56
N MET A 963 26.30 -35.43 -27.47
CA MET A 963 25.79 -34.11 -27.09
C MET A 963 24.29 -33.99 -27.32
N MET A 964 23.60 -33.36 -26.38
CA MET A 964 22.21 -32.92 -26.49
C MET A 964 22.16 -31.40 -26.33
N ASN A 965 21.71 -30.70 -27.38
CA ASN A 965 21.43 -29.27 -27.31
C ASN A 965 19.96 -29.06 -26.99
N LEU A 966 19.66 -28.35 -25.90
CA LEU A 966 18.32 -27.92 -25.51
C LEU A 966 18.15 -26.42 -25.79
N LYS A 967 17.07 -26.04 -26.46
CA LYS A 967 16.76 -24.65 -26.79
C LYS A 967 15.41 -24.21 -26.22
N LYS A 968 15.38 -23.08 -25.52
CA LYS A 968 14.16 -22.43 -24.99
C LYS A 968 14.37 -20.90 -24.89
N GLN A 969 13.50 -20.09 -25.52
CA GLN A 969 13.45 -18.62 -25.38
C GLN A 969 14.83 -17.89 -25.41
N GLY A 970 15.69 -18.20 -26.39
CA GLY A 970 17.01 -17.56 -26.54
C GLY A 970 18.13 -18.12 -25.67
N VAL A 971 17.87 -19.17 -24.88
CA VAL A 971 18.88 -19.92 -24.11
C VAL A 971 19.17 -21.24 -24.80
N ASP A 972 20.44 -21.46 -25.13
CA ASP A 972 20.98 -22.70 -25.70
C ASP A 972 21.82 -23.42 -24.63
N ILE A 973 21.41 -24.62 -24.23
CA ILE A 973 22.11 -25.46 -23.24
C ILE A 973 22.65 -26.69 -23.94
N THR A 974 23.98 -26.86 -23.96
CA THR A 974 24.63 -28.06 -24.49
C THR A 974 24.98 -29.02 -23.35
N LEU A 975 24.30 -30.15 -23.30
CA LEU A 975 24.57 -31.24 -22.36
C LEU A 975 25.38 -32.34 -23.06
N THR A 976 26.28 -32.99 -22.33
CA THR A 976 27.09 -34.13 -22.79
C THR A 976 26.72 -35.38 -22.02
N LYS A 977 26.50 -36.50 -22.70
CA LYS A 977 26.12 -37.78 -22.10
C LYS A 977 27.25 -38.32 -21.23
N ILE A 978 26.95 -38.63 -19.97
CA ILE A 978 27.84 -39.32 -19.04
C ILE A 978 27.78 -40.82 -19.35
N ALA A 979 28.95 -41.46 -19.42
CA ALA A 979 29.11 -42.88 -19.73
C ALA A 979 28.71 -43.79 -18.57
#